data_AF-A0A2M6ZVJ5-F1
#
_entry.id   AF-A0A2M6ZVJ5-F1
#
_cell.length_a   1.000
_cell.length_b   1.000
_cell.length_c   1.000
_cell.angle_alpha   90.00
_cell.angle_beta   90.00
_cell.angle_gamma   90.00
#
_symmetry.space_group_name_H-M   'P 1'
#
loop_
_entity.id
_entity.type
_entity.pdbx_description
1 polymer ?
#
loop_
_entity_poly.entity_id
_entity_poly.type
_entity_poly.pdbx_seq_one_letter_code
_entity_poly.pdbx_strand_id
1 'polypeptide(L)'
;MSYFLGVDIGSVNVKLSLIEESGKIFQLDTEKISTGPRVAVSTLIARLGQGFNLDQIVAAGVSGSGKDVIPKDLEWAEYSSPLAIAAGLLHFYPDVKTIIQIGGQSSLVIELEDGLRKPWKVVSNPLCAAGTGRFLEQQAYRLDIGMEDFARLALQCEGCPPRIAARCSVFAKTDLIHLQQKGVTVEPMLYALCESVARMVGSLKKGIFVEPVYFVGGVAANKAIAKALNEMLSARNKHQVEVIVPDDYLYFEALGAALLSIGKTSQSVVLPEADVKQRYFEMPRLDFVAAEDTQAVQKIESECTGYLGVDVGSTSTKAVIVDEKGKVLAKHYLMTAGRPVDAIKEVFRNLLRYGGDKAKIAGVGVTGSGRYLIGGFIGADLIKNEITAQTRAGVELDPEADIIEIGGQDSKLVIKRNSVVVDYQMNKACAAGTGSFIDELAEMLGVSVTDGQFARLAFEAPYTIDLGTRCAAFMGQAVASAQQQGVPLEVITSSLAIGIAKNYLSKVVGNRRLGDKVILTGAVFYNKAVESAFYRELEGKTLTVPEHKEISGAIGAALLAKEEMAGRESKFKGFQKVVDSEVTLSTFTCKGCDNNCTITRMQMPGEKATYYGSRCDRYDAAAGQAKQETFFDEREKLLFGEYKPDSGRGPLVGIPRALLMYDFAPLLIGFLNALNARCVLTSKSTGEIIGKAVELSYTDSCFPLKLLHGHAAMLDDVDYILYPSAIRLGEMDGDENQKYSCPLVQAAPYIIRNVLGFGKRLLIPTLDFSHGTADVIKNLTDAAREMGFSKSQGKKAALAGIKAQQDFEVAQAALGKKLLEELHQSDKLGVVLFARSYMSQDSGANLGIAEKLAQLGVVPIPLDFLPLETVNAKDYQDRPYWYYESKYIAAAVITAAAPQLYG
;
A
#
# COMPACT_ATOMS: atom_id res chain seq x y z
N MET A 1 -12.94 -36.35 -41.98
CA MET A 1 -13.08 -34.97 -41.49
C MET A 1 -11.77 -34.62 -40.82
N SER A 2 -11.21 -33.45 -41.12
CA SER A 2 -9.96 -32.98 -40.53
C SER A 2 -10.28 -32.21 -39.25
N TYR A 3 -9.59 -32.53 -38.16
CA TYR A 3 -9.76 -31.83 -36.89
C TYR A 3 -8.50 -31.07 -36.49
N PHE A 4 -8.69 -29.95 -35.80
CA PHE A 4 -7.63 -29.06 -35.36
C PHE A 4 -7.73 -28.83 -33.86
N LEU A 5 -6.62 -29.02 -33.17
CA LEU A 5 -6.53 -28.91 -31.72
C LEU A 5 -5.95 -27.55 -31.33
N GLY A 6 -6.54 -26.91 -30.33
CA GLY A 6 -6.01 -25.70 -29.72
C GLY A 6 -5.89 -25.87 -28.22
N VAL A 7 -4.77 -25.45 -27.65
CA VAL A 7 -4.49 -25.55 -26.22
C VAL A 7 -4.03 -24.19 -25.67
N ASP A 8 -4.78 -23.65 -24.71
CA ASP A 8 -4.34 -22.52 -23.87
C ASP A 8 -3.72 -23.07 -22.58
N ILE A 9 -2.39 -22.94 -22.45
CA ILE A 9 -1.68 -23.27 -21.21
C ILE A 9 -1.55 -22.00 -20.36
N GLY A 10 -2.62 -21.71 -19.62
CA GLY A 10 -2.67 -20.56 -18.71
C GLY A 10 -1.88 -20.78 -17.41
N SER A 11 -1.93 -19.79 -16.52
CA SER A 11 -1.23 -19.84 -15.22
C SER A 11 -1.91 -20.70 -14.15
N VAL A 12 -3.22 -20.95 -14.28
CA VAL A 12 -4.04 -21.70 -13.30
C VAL A 12 -4.66 -22.95 -13.94
N ASN A 13 -5.16 -22.82 -15.17
CA ASN A 13 -5.86 -23.88 -15.88
C ASN A 13 -5.32 -24.00 -17.31
N VAL A 14 -5.27 -25.23 -17.79
CA VAL A 14 -5.14 -25.58 -19.20
C VAL A 14 -6.54 -25.69 -19.80
N LYS A 15 -6.76 -25.15 -21.00
CA LYS A 15 -8.02 -25.35 -21.75
C LYS A 15 -7.71 -25.93 -23.11
N LEU A 16 -8.55 -26.86 -23.52
CA LEU A 16 -8.48 -27.57 -24.78
C LEU A 16 -9.71 -27.23 -25.61
N SER A 17 -9.49 -27.00 -26.90
CA SER A 17 -10.55 -26.87 -27.90
C SER A 17 -10.22 -27.74 -29.11
N LEU A 18 -11.15 -28.62 -29.49
CA LEU A 18 -11.10 -29.39 -30.72
C LEU A 18 -12.16 -28.84 -31.69
N ILE A 19 -11.74 -28.49 -32.90
CA ILE A 19 -12.63 -27.93 -33.94
C ILE A 19 -12.54 -28.75 -35.23
N GLU A 20 -13.62 -28.69 -36.01
CA GLU A 20 -13.64 -29.15 -37.40
C GLU A 20 -12.96 -28.13 -38.33
N GLU A 21 -12.57 -28.55 -39.53
CA GLU A 21 -12.00 -27.67 -40.57
C GLU A 21 -12.89 -26.46 -40.92
N SER A 22 -14.21 -26.56 -40.73
CA SER A 22 -15.13 -25.43 -40.92
C SER A 22 -15.07 -24.38 -39.80
N GLY A 23 -14.29 -24.61 -38.74
CA GLY A 23 -14.25 -23.77 -37.53
C GLY A 23 -15.30 -24.13 -36.48
N LYS A 24 -16.14 -25.16 -36.72
CA LYS A 24 -17.17 -25.58 -35.78
C LYS A 24 -16.55 -26.29 -34.57
N ILE A 25 -17.01 -25.93 -33.37
CA ILE A 25 -16.58 -26.55 -32.12
C ILE A 25 -17.07 -28.00 -32.05
N PHE A 26 -16.14 -28.93 -31.83
CA PHE A 26 -16.44 -30.34 -31.61
C PHE A 26 -16.41 -30.68 -30.10
N GLN A 27 -15.38 -30.24 -29.39
CA GLN A 27 -15.23 -30.50 -27.95
C GLN A 27 -14.41 -29.41 -27.26
N LEU A 28 -14.81 -29.06 -26.04
CA LEU A 28 -14.10 -28.18 -25.13
C LEU A 28 -13.83 -28.93 -23.82
N ASP A 29 -12.64 -28.75 -23.23
CA ASP A 29 -12.31 -29.33 -21.92
C ASP A 29 -11.30 -28.45 -21.17
N THR A 30 -11.24 -28.58 -19.84
CA THR A 30 -10.31 -27.81 -19.00
C THR A 30 -9.76 -28.64 -17.84
N GLU A 31 -8.54 -28.32 -17.42
CA GLU A 31 -7.86 -28.97 -16.30
C GLU A 31 -7.10 -27.95 -15.46
N LYS A 32 -7.19 -28.09 -14.13
CA LYS A 32 -6.42 -27.26 -13.20
C LYS A 32 -4.97 -27.74 -13.13
N ILE A 33 -4.04 -26.80 -13.14
CA ILE A 33 -2.61 -27.11 -12.97
C ILE A 33 -2.35 -27.32 -11.48
N SER A 34 -2.15 -28.58 -11.07
CA SER A 34 -1.86 -28.97 -9.67
C SER A 34 -0.39 -29.38 -9.47
N THR A 35 0.08 -30.33 -10.28
CA THR A 35 1.45 -30.86 -10.22
C THR A 35 2.37 -30.22 -11.26
N GLY A 36 1.83 -29.89 -12.44
CA GLY A 36 2.56 -29.20 -13.49
C GLY A 36 1.73 -29.05 -14.77
N PRO A 37 2.04 -28.04 -15.62
CA PRO A 37 1.27 -27.75 -16.82
C PRO A 37 1.31 -28.89 -17.83
N ARG A 38 2.45 -29.58 -17.98
CA ARG A 38 2.58 -30.76 -18.86
C ARG A 38 1.65 -31.89 -18.44
N VAL A 39 1.56 -32.19 -17.14
CA VAL A 39 0.66 -33.22 -16.61
C VAL A 39 -0.80 -32.86 -16.91
N ALA A 40 -1.19 -31.60 -16.69
CA ALA A 40 -2.54 -31.13 -17.00
C ALA A 40 -2.88 -31.25 -18.50
N VAL A 41 -1.95 -30.90 -19.39
CA VAL A 41 -2.12 -31.09 -20.85
C VAL A 41 -2.26 -32.58 -21.19
N SER A 42 -1.39 -33.44 -20.64
CA SER A 42 -1.47 -34.90 -20.86
C SER A 42 -2.81 -35.47 -20.37
N THR A 43 -3.31 -35.03 -19.23
CA THR A 43 -4.63 -35.43 -18.70
C THR A 43 -5.77 -35.03 -19.64
N LEU A 44 -5.70 -33.84 -20.25
CA LEU A 44 -6.70 -33.39 -21.23
C LEU A 44 -6.66 -34.21 -22.52
N ILE A 45 -5.46 -34.45 -23.05
CA ILE A 45 -5.29 -35.27 -24.27
C ILE A 45 -5.73 -36.72 -24.01
N ALA A 46 -5.40 -37.28 -22.85
CA ALA A 46 -5.83 -38.62 -22.47
C ALA A 46 -7.36 -38.72 -22.36
N ARG A 47 -8.02 -37.72 -21.75
CA ARG A 47 -9.50 -37.64 -21.71
C ARG A 47 -10.11 -37.52 -23.11
N LEU A 48 -9.52 -36.70 -23.98
CA LEU A 48 -9.95 -36.58 -25.37
C LEU A 48 -9.85 -37.94 -26.08
N GLY A 49 -8.74 -38.66 -25.89
CA GLY A 49 -8.50 -39.99 -26.48
C GLY A 49 -9.47 -41.09 -26.01
N GLN A 50 -10.19 -40.92 -24.90
CA GLN A 50 -11.21 -41.88 -24.45
C GLN A 50 -12.45 -41.90 -25.35
N GLY A 51 -12.75 -40.78 -26.03
CA GLY A 51 -13.94 -40.61 -26.87
C GLY A 51 -13.66 -40.21 -28.32
N PHE A 52 -12.40 -39.97 -28.68
CA PHE A 52 -12.00 -39.47 -30.00
C PHE A 52 -10.70 -40.13 -30.48
N ASN A 53 -10.63 -40.46 -31.78
CA ASN A 53 -9.40 -40.98 -32.36
C ASN A 53 -8.41 -39.83 -32.63
N LEU A 54 -7.36 -39.73 -31.80
CA LEU A 54 -6.35 -38.67 -31.88
C LEU A 54 -5.62 -38.60 -33.25
N ASP A 55 -5.59 -39.68 -34.03
CA ASP A 55 -4.99 -39.70 -35.37
C ASP A 55 -5.77 -38.84 -36.39
N GLN A 56 -6.99 -38.41 -36.07
CA GLN A 56 -7.80 -37.53 -36.91
C GLN A 56 -7.44 -36.04 -36.73
N ILE A 57 -6.55 -35.71 -35.79
CA ILE A 57 -6.07 -34.34 -35.56
C ILE A 57 -4.93 -34.05 -36.54
N VAL A 58 -5.16 -33.11 -37.46
CA VAL A 58 -4.19 -32.75 -38.51
C VAL A 58 -3.10 -31.82 -37.98
N ALA A 59 -3.47 -30.87 -37.12
CA ALA A 59 -2.54 -29.95 -36.49
C ALA A 59 -3.00 -29.52 -35.10
N ALA A 60 -2.04 -29.10 -34.29
CA ALA A 60 -2.28 -28.52 -32.98
C ALA A 60 -1.65 -27.13 -32.87
N GLY A 61 -2.36 -26.21 -32.24
CA GLY A 61 -1.90 -24.88 -31.87
C GLY A 61 -1.82 -24.73 -30.35
N VAL A 62 -0.83 -23.98 -29.87
CA VAL A 62 -0.66 -23.66 -28.44
C VAL A 62 -0.47 -22.17 -28.21
N SER A 63 -1.09 -21.67 -27.14
CA SER A 63 -0.89 -20.32 -26.61
C SER A 63 -0.85 -20.34 -25.07
N GLY A 64 -0.88 -19.16 -24.46
CA GLY A 64 -0.79 -19.00 -23.02
C GLY A 64 0.63 -18.89 -22.49
N SER A 65 0.75 -18.64 -21.19
CA SER A 65 2.03 -18.39 -20.49
C SER A 65 2.89 -19.64 -20.33
N GLY A 66 2.30 -20.83 -20.33
CA GLY A 66 2.98 -22.11 -20.12
C GLY A 66 3.29 -22.88 -21.41
N LYS A 67 3.15 -22.26 -22.59
CA LYS A 67 3.30 -22.93 -23.89
C LYS A 67 4.65 -23.63 -24.09
N ASP A 68 5.72 -23.14 -23.45
CA ASP A 68 7.08 -23.67 -23.57
C ASP A 68 7.24 -25.10 -23.04
N VAL A 69 6.22 -25.64 -22.34
CA VAL A 69 6.24 -27.04 -21.87
C VAL A 69 5.94 -28.05 -22.98
N ILE A 70 5.45 -27.59 -24.13
CA ILE A 70 5.22 -28.40 -25.33
C ILE A 70 6.57 -28.59 -26.05
N PRO A 71 7.04 -29.83 -26.24
CA PRO A 71 8.27 -30.10 -26.98
C PRO A 71 8.21 -29.62 -28.43
N LYS A 72 9.29 -28.98 -28.89
CA LYS A 72 9.36 -28.41 -30.25
C LYS A 72 9.32 -29.45 -31.37
N ASP A 73 9.72 -30.68 -31.06
CA ASP A 73 9.67 -31.85 -31.95
C ASP A 73 8.24 -32.30 -32.26
N LEU A 74 7.23 -31.91 -31.47
CA LEU A 74 5.82 -32.17 -31.80
C LEU A 74 5.28 -31.28 -32.93
N GLU A 75 6.00 -30.21 -33.29
CA GLU A 75 5.60 -29.24 -34.33
C GLU A 75 4.19 -28.64 -34.08
N TRP A 76 3.89 -28.32 -32.82
CA TRP A 76 2.70 -27.52 -32.51
C TRP A 76 2.92 -26.06 -32.89
N ALA A 77 1.95 -25.45 -33.54
CA ALA A 77 2.04 -24.04 -33.93
C ALA A 77 1.88 -23.14 -32.70
N GLU A 78 2.87 -22.29 -32.43
CA GLU A 78 2.83 -21.38 -31.27
C GLU A 78 2.25 -20.01 -31.63
N TYR A 79 1.30 -19.54 -30.81
CA TYR A 79 0.66 -18.24 -30.98
C TYR A 79 0.81 -17.37 -29.73
N SER A 80 0.62 -16.06 -29.89
CA SER A 80 0.50 -15.12 -28.76
C SER A 80 -0.94 -15.08 -28.27
N SER A 81 -1.14 -14.93 -26.96
CA SER A 81 -2.50 -14.86 -26.37
C SER A 81 -3.39 -13.79 -27.02
N PRO A 82 -2.93 -12.55 -27.27
CA PRO A 82 -3.79 -11.54 -27.91
C PRO A 82 -4.24 -11.94 -29.32
N LEU A 83 -3.36 -12.58 -30.11
CA LEU A 83 -3.70 -13.04 -31.45
C LEU A 83 -4.72 -14.19 -31.41
N ALA A 84 -4.49 -15.18 -30.55
CA ALA A 84 -5.40 -16.31 -30.38
C ALA A 84 -6.78 -15.84 -29.89
N ILE A 85 -6.85 -15.03 -28.82
CA ILE A 85 -8.12 -14.48 -28.31
C ILE A 85 -8.89 -13.71 -29.40
N ALA A 86 -8.20 -12.82 -30.12
CA ALA A 86 -8.84 -12.02 -31.16
C ALA A 86 -9.33 -12.89 -32.33
N ALA A 87 -8.55 -13.87 -32.77
CA ALA A 87 -8.94 -14.81 -33.83
C ALA A 87 -10.15 -15.64 -33.43
N GLY A 88 -10.18 -16.16 -32.19
CA GLY A 88 -11.32 -16.90 -31.65
C GLY A 88 -12.58 -16.05 -31.62
N LEU A 89 -12.52 -14.83 -31.08
CA LEU A 89 -13.69 -13.96 -30.99
C LEU A 89 -14.18 -13.49 -32.36
N LEU A 90 -13.30 -13.07 -33.26
CA LEU A 90 -13.68 -12.58 -34.60
C LEU A 90 -14.36 -13.65 -35.46
N HIS A 91 -14.11 -14.93 -35.20
CA HIS A 91 -14.77 -16.02 -35.91
C HIS A 91 -16.27 -16.07 -35.61
N PHE A 92 -16.66 -15.87 -34.34
CA PHE A 92 -18.06 -15.92 -33.91
C PHE A 92 -18.73 -14.54 -33.85
N TYR A 93 -17.95 -13.49 -33.64
CA TYR A 93 -18.39 -12.10 -33.46
C TYR A 93 -17.57 -11.15 -34.36
N PRO A 94 -17.89 -11.05 -35.67
CA PRO A 94 -17.09 -10.27 -36.62
C PRO A 94 -17.07 -8.75 -36.38
N ASP A 95 -18.00 -8.24 -35.57
CA ASP A 95 -18.19 -6.82 -35.28
C ASP A 95 -17.39 -6.34 -34.05
N VAL A 96 -16.72 -7.23 -33.32
CA VAL A 96 -15.96 -6.89 -32.11
C VAL A 96 -14.94 -5.77 -32.35
N LYS A 97 -14.98 -4.75 -31.49
CA LYS A 97 -14.05 -3.60 -31.53
C LYS A 97 -13.11 -3.55 -30.35
N THR A 98 -13.60 -3.88 -29.15
CA THR A 98 -12.74 -3.97 -27.96
C THR A 98 -12.94 -5.32 -27.27
N ILE A 99 -11.83 -5.96 -26.92
CA ILE A 99 -11.82 -7.20 -26.12
C ILE A 99 -11.13 -6.89 -24.80
N ILE A 100 -11.82 -7.15 -23.71
CA ILE A 100 -11.27 -7.18 -22.36
C ILE A 100 -11.09 -8.66 -22.00
N GLN A 101 -9.86 -9.08 -21.73
CA GLN A 101 -9.59 -10.40 -21.18
C GLN A 101 -9.06 -10.26 -19.77
N ILE A 102 -9.61 -11.02 -18.82
CA ILE A 102 -9.10 -11.09 -17.44
C ILE A 102 -8.89 -12.57 -17.09
N GLY A 103 -7.63 -12.98 -17.07
CA GLY A 103 -7.18 -14.31 -16.71
C GLY A 103 -6.72 -14.43 -15.25
N GLY A 104 -6.03 -15.53 -14.95
CA GLY A 104 -5.50 -15.80 -13.61
C GLY A 104 -4.43 -14.80 -13.18
N GLN A 105 -3.41 -14.58 -14.02
CA GLN A 105 -2.27 -13.68 -13.71
C GLN A 105 -2.10 -12.51 -14.69
N SER A 106 -2.89 -12.46 -15.76
CA SER A 106 -2.83 -11.43 -16.79
C SER A 106 -4.21 -10.87 -17.12
N SER A 107 -4.24 -9.61 -17.51
CA SER A 107 -5.40 -8.91 -18.05
C SER A 107 -4.96 -8.15 -19.30
N LEU A 108 -5.75 -8.25 -20.36
CA LEU A 108 -5.47 -7.67 -21.67
C LEU A 108 -6.63 -6.76 -22.09
N VAL A 109 -6.32 -5.62 -22.69
CA VAL A 109 -7.27 -4.85 -23.50
C VAL A 109 -6.76 -4.85 -24.93
N ILE A 110 -7.55 -5.39 -25.84
CA ILE A 110 -7.26 -5.50 -27.27
C ILE A 110 -8.24 -4.61 -28.02
N GLU A 111 -7.72 -3.66 -28.80
CA GLU A 111 -8.53 -2.82 -29.67
C GLU A 111 -8.32 -3.18 -31.14
N LEU A 112 -9.42 -3.44 -31.83
CA LEU A 112 -9.50 -3.85 -33.22
C LEU A 112 -10.14 -2.72 -34.04
N GLU A 113 -9.40 -2.17 -35.00
CA GLU A 113 -9.93 -1.15 -35.91
C GLU A 113 -10.76 -1.82 -37.03
N ASP A 114 -10.16 -2.79 -37.71
CA ASP A 114 -10.73 -3.55 -38.83
C ASP A 114 -10.35 -5.04 -38.72
N GLY A 115 -10.82 -5.68 -37.64
CA GLY A 115 -10.43 -7.03 -37.28
C GLY A 115 -8.90 -7.18 -37.17
N LEU A 116 -8.37 -8.30 -37.67
CA LEU A 116 -6.92 -8.56 -37.74
C LEU A 116 -6.27 -8.04 -39.04
N ARG A 117 -6.99 -7.29 -39.89
CA ARG A 117 -6.46 -6.77 -41.17
C ARG A 117 -5.56 -5.55 -40.99
N LYS A 118 -5.75 -4.80 -39.89
CA LYS A 118 -4.92 -3.66 -39.49
C LYS A 118 -4.19 -3.97 -38.19
N PRO A 119 -3.08 -3.26 -37.88
CA PRO A 119 -2.42 -3.37 -36.59
C PRO A 119 -3.41 -3.11 -35.45
N TRP A 120 -3.56 -4.08 -34.56
CA TRP A 120 -4.37 -3.96 -33.35
C TRP A 120 -3.52 -3.47 -32.19
N LYS A 121 -4.15 -2.77 -31.24
CA LYS A 121 -3.46 -2.28 -30.04
C LYS A 121 -3.71 -3.25 -28.90
N VAL A 122 -2.64 -3.65 -28.22
CA VAL A 122 -2.71 -4.48 -27.02
C VAL A 122 -2.03 -3.75 -25.90
N VAL A 123 -2.73 -3.64 -24.78
CA VAL A 123 -2.16 -3.24 -23.50
C VAL A 123 -2.45 -4.32 -22.48
N SER A 124 -1.44 -4.67 -21.68
CA SER A 124 -1.56 -5.65 -20.62
C SER A 124 -1.22 -5.01 -19.28
N ASN A 125 -1.71 -5.61 -18.19
CA ASN A 125 -1.19 -5.27 -16.87
C ASN A 125 0.33 -5.56 -16.81
N PRO A 126 1.11 -4.77 -16.04
CA PRO A 126 2.48 -5.15 -15.69
C PRO A 126 2.49 -6.49 -14.94
N LEU A 127 3.66 -7.11 -14.76
CA LEU A 127 3.85 -8.44 -14.13
C LEU A 127 3.21 -8.62 -12.74
N CYS A 128 2.57 -7.63 -12.11
CA CYS A 128 1.82 -7.83 -10.88
C CYS A 128 0.40 -8.37 -11.17
N ALA A 129 -0.08 -9.28 -10.32
CA ALA A 129 -1.43 -9.85 -10.41
C ALA A 129 -2.57 -8.83 -10.17
N ALA A 130 -2.29 -7.52 -10.10
CA ALA A 130 -3.32 -6.51 -9.88
C ALA A 130 -4.31 -6.46 -11.05
N GLY A 131 -5.60 -6.50 -10.74
CA GLY A 131 -6.65 -6.50 -11.76
C GLY A 131 -6.88 -7.87 -12.44
N THR A 132 -6.47 -8.97 -11.82
CA THR A 132 -6.57 -10.35 -12.36
C THR A 132 -7.42 -11.26 -11.45
N GLY A 133 -7.72 -12.48 -11.88
CA GLY A 133 -8.43 -13.47 -11.08
C GLY A 133 -7.68 -13.88 -9.81
N ARG A 134 -6.34 -14.00 -9.88
CA ARG A 134 -5.52 -14.35 -8.71
C ARG A 134 -5.58 -13.30 -7.61
N PHE A 135 -5.74 -12.03 -7.99
CA PHE A 135 -5.96 -10.96 -7.02
C PHE A 135 -7.27 -11.18 -6.23
N LEU A 136 -8.35 -11.58 -6.90
CA LEU A 136 -9.64 -11.84 -6.27
C LEU A 136 -9.57 -13.07 -5.37
N GLU A 137 -9.00 -14.19 -5.84
CA GLU A 137 -8.77 -15.40 -5.04
C GLU A 137 -8.01 -15.08 -3.75
N GLN A 138 -6.93 -14.31 -3.87
CA GLN A 138 -6.14 -13.87 -2.72
C GLN A 138 -6.92 -12.99 -1.75
N GLN A 139 -7.89 -12.19 -2.21
CA GLN A 139 -8.72 -11.40 -1.28
C GLN A 139 -9.83 -12.25 -0.66
N ALA A 140 -10.41 -13.17 -1.43
CA ALA A 140 -11.48 -14.07 -1.01
C ALA A 140 -11.00 -14.98 0.14
N TYR A 141 -9.84 -15.62 -0.03
CA TYR A 141 -9.21 -16.45 1.01
C TYR A 141 -9.02 -15.69 2.32
N ARG A 142 -8.56 -14.44 2.26
CA ARG A 142 -8.33 -13.60 3.45
C ARG A 142 -9.61 -13.22 4.19
N LEU A 143 -10.72 -13.19 3.47
CA LEU A 143 -12.04 -12.96 4.05
C LEU A 143 -12.72 -14.25 4.49
N ASP A 144 -12.06 -15.41 4.31
CA ASP A 144 -12.60 -16.76 4.54
C ASP A 144 -13.85 -17.02 3.68
N ILE A 145 -13.76 -16.65 2.39
CA ILE A 145 -14.86 -16.72 1.42
C ILE A 145 -14.42 -17.50 0.19
N GLY A 146 -15.23 -18.48 -0.22
CA GLY A 146 -15.04 -19.20 -1.47
C GLY A 146 -15.34 -18.33 -2.70
N MET A 147 -14.68 -18.60 -3.83
CA MET A 147 -14.90 -17.84 -5.06
C MET A 147 -16.34 -17.93 -5.60
N GLU A 148 -17.05 -19.01 -5.27
CA GLU A 148 -18.47 -19.19 -5.61
C GLU A 148 -19.37 -18.19 -4.85
N ASP A 149 -19.10 -17.97 -3.57
CA ASP A 149 -19.84 -17.02 -2.73
C ASP A 149 -19.45 -15.57 -3.00
N PHE A 150 -18.21 -15.33 -3.46
CA PHE A 150 -17.68 -13.99 -3.68
C PHE A 150 -18.60 -13.13 -4.55
N ALA A 151 -18.98 -13.63 -5.73
CA ALA A 151 -19.80 -12.86 -6.67
C ALA A 151 -21.22 -12.62 -6.12
N ARG A 152 -21.79 -13.64 -5.45
CA ARG A 152 -23.13 -13.57 -4.85
C ARG A 152 -23.19 -12.52 -3.75
N LEU A 153 -22.24 -12.53 -2.82
CA LEU A 153 -22.15 -11.56 -1.72
C LEU A 153 -21.83 -10.15 -2.22
N ALA A 154 -20.93 -10.00 -3.20
CA ALA A 154 -20.62 -8.69 -3.79
C ALA A 154 -21.86 -8.02 -4.42
N LEU A 155 -22.73 -8.81 -5.07
CA LEU A 155 -23.97 -8.30 -5.68
C LEU A 155 -25.05 -7.88 -4.66
N GLN A 156 -24.92 -8.30 -3.39
CA GLN A 156 -25.80 -7.88 -2.29
C GLN A 156 -25.39 -6.54 -1.66
N CYS A 157 -24.33 -5.90 -2.18
CA CYS A 157 -23.91 -4.58 -1.70
C CYS A 157 -25.01 -3.53 -1.87
N GLU A 158 -25.54 -3.04 -0.75
CA GLU A 158 -26.45 -1.90 -0.69
C GLU A 158 -25.67 -0.63 -0.31
N GLY A 159 -25.93 0.48 -1.00
CA GLY A 159 -25.26 1.76 -0.76
C GLY A 159 -23.95 1.96 -1.53
N CYS A 160 -23.14 2.93 -1.10
CA CYS A 160 -21.92 3.30 -1.80
C CYS A 160 -20.73 2.45 -1.30
N PRO A 161 -20.10 1.62 -2.16
CA PRO A 161 -18.96 0.80 -1.77
C PRO A 161 -17.78 1.68 -1.33
N PRO A 162 -17.00 1.26 -0.32
CA PRO A 162 -15.78 1.97 0.06
C PRO A 162 -14.75 1.93 -1.07
N ARG A 163 -13.82 2.88 -1.10
CA ARG A 163 -12.74 2.86 -2.09
C ARG A 163 -11.60 1.95 -1.62
N ILE A 164 -11.19 1.02 -2.47
CA ILE A 164 -10.00 0.18 -2.29
C ILE A 164 -8.95 0.55 -3.35
N ALA A 165 -7.69 0.71 -2.93
CA ALA A 165 -6.54 0.95 -3.78
C ALA A 165 -6.20 -0.30 -4.61
N ALA A 166 -6.62 -0.29 -5.87
CA ALA A 166 -6.53 -1.41 -6.79
C ALA A 166 -5.13 -1.72 -7.35
N ARG A 167 -4.12 -0.93 -7.00
CA ARG A 167 -2.82 -0.95 -7.72
C ARG A 167 -1.95 -2.17 -7.38
N CYS A 168 -2.17 -2.80 -6.23
CA CYS A 168 -1.42 -3.94 -5.75
C CYS A 168 -2.29 -4.80 -4.85
N SER A 169 -2.15 -6.13 -4.89
CA SER A 169 -2.80 -7.03 -3.93
C SER A 169 -2.45 -6.69 -2.48
N VAL A 170 -1.25 -6.18 -2.24
CA VAL A 170 -0.82 -5.80 -0.88
C VAL A 170 -1.51 -4.53 -0.39
N PHE A 171 -1.66 -3.50 -1.24
CA PHE A 171 -2.38 -2.29 -0.83
C PHE A 171 -3.87 -2.54 -0.67
N ALA A 172 -4.48 -3.30 -1.58
CA ALA A 172 -5.88 -3.70 -1.45
C ALA A 172 -6.14 -4.45 -0.15
N LYS A 173 -5.20 -5.32 0.25
CA LYS A 173 -5.22 -6.02 1.52
C LYS A 173 -5.14 -5.07 2.72
N THR A 174 -4.21 -4.11 2.73
CA THR A 174 -4.13 -3.09 3.79
C THR A 174 -5.45 -2.32 3.90
N ASP A 175 -6.06 -1.96 2.78
CA ASP A 175 -7.35 -1.27 2.74
C ASP A 175 -8.49 -2.15 3.27
N LEU A 176 -8.59 -3.42 2.84
CA LEU A 176 -9.58 -4.38 3.34
C LEU A 176 -9.47 -4.56 4.85
N ILE A 177 -8.25 -4.73 5.36
CA ILE A 177 -7.98 -4.84 6.79
C ILE A 177 -8.44 -3.58 7.53
N HIS A 178 -8.12 -2.41 6.99
CA HIS A 178 -8.57 -1.16 7.58
C HIS A 178 -10.10 -1.02 7.56
N LEU A 179 -10.76 -1.48 6.50
CA LEU A 179 -12.21 -1.51 6.42
C LEU A 179 -12.82 -2.51 7.43
N GLN A 180 -12.22 -3.69 7.61
CA GLN A 180 -12.60 -4.67 8.63
C GLN A 180 -12.41 -4.13 10.06
N GLN A 181 -11.28 -3.50 10.35
CA GLN A 181 -11.03 -2.83 11.64
C GLN A 181 -12.06 -1.75 11.94
N LYS A 182 -12.62 -1.13 10.89
CA LYS A 182 -13.69 -0.14 10.96
C LYS A 182 -15.09 -0.76 10.91
N GLY A 183 -15.21 -2.09 10.99
CA GLY A 183 -16.50 -2.80 11.05
C GLY A 183 -17.33 -2.69 9.77
N VAL A 184 -16.70 -2.49 8.60
CA VAL A 184 -17.39 -2.57 7.31
C VAL A 184 -17.81 -4.02 7.05
N THR A 185 -19.05 -4.25 6.62
CA THR A 185 -19.54 -5.59 6.30
C THR A 185 -18.89 -6.14 5.04
N VAL A 186 -19.02 -7.45 4.82
CA VAL A 186 -18.30 -8.16 3.76
C VAL A 186 -18.77 -7.73 2.36
N GLU A 187 -20.07 -7.52 2.17
CA GLU A 187 -20.70 -7.27 0.86
C GLU A 187 -20.16 -6.00 0.19
N PRO A 188 -20.12 -4.82 0.85
CA PRO A 188 -19.52 -3.61 0.27
C PRO A 188 -18.02 -3.74 0.02
N MET A 189 -17.29 -4.49 0.85
CA MET A 189 -15.86 -4.74 0.64
C MET A 189 -15.62 -5.57 -0.62
N LEU A 190 -16.41 -6.62 -0.84
CA LEU A 190 -16.31 -7.46 -2.03
C LEU A 190 -16.67 -6.70 -3.31
N TYR A 191 -17.72 -5.87 -3.27
CA TYR A 191 -18.06 -5.04 -4.43
C TYR A 191 -16.99 -3.98 -4.73
N ALA A 192 -16.42 -3.36 -3.69
CA ALA A 192 -15.28 -2.45 -3.83
C ALA A 192 -14.06 -3.10 -4.48
N LEU A 193 -13.81 -4.40 -4.23
CA LEU A 193 -12.77 -5.17 -4.91
C LEU A 193 -13.09 -5.38 -6.39
N CYS A 194 -14.36 -5.64 -6.72
CA CYS A 194 -14.81 -5.74 -8.11
C CYS A 194 -14.61 -4.42 -8.88
N GLU A 195 -15.04 -3.30 -8.30
CA GLU A 195 -14.78 -1.97 -8.88
C GLU A 195 -13.29 -1.67 -9.02
N SER A 196 -12.50 -2.12 -8.04
CA SER A 196 -11.04 -1.97 -8.06
C SER A 196 -10.42 -2.68 -9.27
N VAL A 197 -10.82 -3.92 -9.55
CA VAL A 197 -10.38 -4.67 -10.75
C VAL A 197 -10.84 -3.95 -12.03
N ALA A 198 -12.10 -3.53 -12.10
CA ALA A 198 -12.64 -2.80 -13.25
C ALA A 198 -11.84 -1.50 -13.52
N ARG A 199 -11.60 -0.68 -12.48
CA ARG A 199 -10.79 0.55 -12.59
C ARG A 199 -9.36 0.26 -13.05
N MET A 200 -8.74 -0.82 -12.57
CA MET A 200 -7.39 -1.21 -12.99
C MET A 200 -7.35 -1.53 -14.49
N VAL A 201 -8.28 -2.36 -14.97
CA VAL A 201 -8.41 -2.69 -16.39
C VAL A 201 -8.71 -1.43 -17.22
N GLY A 202 -9.61 -0.58 -16.73
CA GLY A 202 -9.91 0.73 -17.32
C GLY A 202 -8.70 1.64 -17.44
N SER A 203 -7.74 1.54 -16.50
CA SER A 203 -6.52 2.35 -16.49
C SER A 203 -5.45 1.89 -17.50
N LEU A 204 -5.54 0.65 -18.01
CA LEU A 204 -4.61 0.14 -19.04
C LEU A 204 -4.71 0.94 -20.34
N LYS A 205 -5.87 1.55 -20.60
CA LYS A 205 -6.17 2.28 -21.82
C LYS A 205 -6.60 3.73 -21.53
N LYS A 206 -6.03 4.66 -22.29
CA LYS A 206 -6.46 6.08 -22.30
C LYS A 206 -7.65 6.28 -23.26
N GLY A 207 -8.52 7.22 -22.91
CA GLY A 207 -9.69 7.57 -23.72
C GLY A 207 -10.87 6.62 -23.55
N ILE A 208 -11.80 6.67 -24.51
CA ILE A 208 -13.02 5.86 -24.56
C ILE A 208 -12.74 4.44 -25.04
N PHE A 209 -13.60 3.50 -24.65
CA PHE A 209 -13.61 2.12 -25.15
C PHE A 209 -14.55 2.04 -26.35
N VAL A 210 -14.10 1.44 -27.46
CA VAL A 210 -14.88 1.39 -28.71
C VAL A 210 -15.78 0.16 -28.68
N GLU A 211 -17.07 0.38 -28.90
CA GLU A 211 -18.10 -0.66 -28.89
C GLU A 211 -18.24 -1.35 -30.26
N PRO A 212 -18.65 -2.64 -30.30
CA PRO A 212 -19.01 -3.50 -29.17
C PRO A 212 -17.81 -3.97 -28.32
N VAL A 213 -18.02 -4.11 -27.01
CA VAL A 213 -17.01 -4.53 -26.03
C VAL A 213 -17.32 -5.94 -25.53
N TYR A 214 -16.38 -6.88 -25.73
CA TYR A 214 -16.50 -8.27 -25.25
C TYR A 214 -15.59 -8.53 -24.05
N PHE A 215 -16.09 -9.28 -23.06
CA PHE A 215 -15.35 -9.68 -21.87
C PHE A 215 -15.17 -11.20 -21.80
N VAL A 216 -13.92 -11.65 -21.84
CA VAL A 216 -13.54 -13.08 -21.88
C VAL A 216 -12.48 -13.43 -20.82
N GLY A 217 -12.19 -14.72 -20.67
CA GLY A 217 -11.27 -15.27 -19.67
C GLY A 217 -11.99 -15.74 -18.40
N GLY A 218 -11.25 -16.38 -17.49
CA GLY A 218 -11.85 -17.05 -16.33
C GLY A 218 -12.64 -16.13 -15.39
N VAL A 219 -12.27 -14.84 -15.29
CA VAL A 219 -12.97 -13.89 -14.42
C VAL A 219 -14.31 -13.42 -15.02
N ALA A 220 -14.57 -13.67 -16.31
CA ALA A 220 -15.87 -13.36 -16.92
C ALA A 220 -17.04 -14.13 -16.29
N ALA A 221 -16.77 -15.25 -15.61
CA ALA A 221 -17.75 -15.95 -14.79
C ALA A 221 -18.27 -15.11 -13.60
N ASN A 222 -17.51 -14.11 -13.14
CA ASN A 222 -17.88 -13.27 -12.01
C ASN A 222 -18.79 -12.11 -12.45
N LYS A 223 -20.10 -12.30 -12.27
CA LYS A 223 -21.12 -11.30 -12.63
C LYS A 223 -20.96 -9.94 -11.94
N ALA A 224 -20.36 -9.90 -10.74
CA ALA A 224 -20.10 -8.63 -10.05
C ALA A 224 -19.00 -7.82 -10.75
N ILE A 225 -18.00 -8.49 -11.36
CA ILE A 225 -16.96 -7.83 -12.17
C ILE A 225 -17.55 -7.30 -13.47
N ALA A 226 -18.41 -8.07 -14.15
CA ALA A 226 -19.09 -7.62 -15.36
C ALA A 226 -19.93 -6.35 -15.08
N LYS A 227 -20.68 -6.33 -13.96
CA LYS A 227 -21.41 -5.14 -13.50
C LYS A 227 -20.48 -3.95 -13.26
N ALA A 228 -19.38 -4.16 -12.54
CA ALA A 228 -18.42 -3.10 -12.25
C ALA A 228 -17.72 -2.56 -13.51
N LEU A 229 -17.43 -3.41 -14.50
CA LEU A 229 -16.90 -2.99 -15.80
C LEU A 229 -17.92 -2.13 -16.56
N ASN A 230 -19.19 -2.53 -16.59
CA ASN A 230 -20.27 -1.73 -17.20
C ASN A 230 -20.37 -0.33 -16.58
N GLU A 231 -20.39 -0.23 -15.24
CA GLU A 231 -20.45 1.05 -14.52
C GLU A 231 -19.23 1.92 -14.82
N MET A 232 -18.03 1.33 -14.78
CA MET A 232 -16.77 2.03 -15.04
C MET A 232 -16.68 2.52 -16.49
N LEU A 233 -17.01 1.67 -17.47
CA LEU A 233 -16.99 2.04 -18.89
C LEU A 233 -18.06 3.07 -19.21
N SER A 234 -19.26 2.95 -18.64
CA SER A 234 -20.33 3.93 -18.84
C SER A 234 -19.93 5.32 -18.33
N ALA A 235 -19.30 5.38 -17.15
CA ALA A 235 -18.75 6.63 -16.62
C ALA A 235 -17.63 7.20 -17.51
N ARG A 236 -16.76 6.33 -18.06
CA ARG A 236 -15.64 6.71 -18.95
C ARG A 236 -16.13 7.24 -20.31
N ASN A 237 -17.10 6.57 -20.92
CA ASN A 237 -17.66 6.90 -22.23
C ASN A 237 -18.73 8.00 -22.16
N LYS A 238 -19.18 8.37 -20.96
CA LYS A 238 -20.24 9.36 -20.69
C LYS A 238 -21.61 8.99 -21.28
N HIS A 239 -21.84 7.71 -21.53
CA HIS A 239 -23.12 7.13 -21.92
C HIS A 239 -23.16 5.66 -21.48
N GLN A 240 -24.32 5.02 -21.51
CA GLN A 240 -24.46 3.62 -21.10
C GLN A 240 -23.74 2.71 -22.08
N VAL A 241 -22.79 1.91 -21.59
CA VAL A 241 -22.02 0.91 -22.33
C VAL A 241 -22.41 -0.49 -21.85
N GLU A 242 -22.57 -1.41 -22.79
CA GLU A 242 -22.80 -2.82 -22.51
C GLU A 242 -21.53 -3.66 -22.77
N VAL A 243 -21.06 -4.35 -21.74
CA VAL A 243 -20.00 -5.35 -21.78
C VAL A 243 -20.63 -6.72 -22.00
N ILE A 244 -20.33 -7.33 -23.13
CA ILE A 244 -20.91 -8.60 -23.57
C ILE A 244 -20.02 -9.75 -23.09
N VAL A 245 -20.57 -10.68 -22.32
CA VAL A 245 -19.90 -11.93 -21.94
C VAL A 245 -20.45 -13.06 -22.81
N PRO A 246 -19.67 -13.60 -23.76
CA PRO A 246 -20.11 -14.69 -24.64
C PRO A 246 -20.20 -16.04 -23.89
N ASP A 247 -21.00 -16.99 -24.36
CA ASP A 247 -21.22 -18.28 -23.68
C ASP A 247 -19.90 -19.07 -23.45
N ASP A 248 -19.04 -19.16 -24.47
CA ASP A 248 -17.75 -19.87 -24.38
C ASP A 248 -16.58 -18.97 -23.90
N TYR A 249 -16.86 -17.98 -23.05
CA TYR A 249 -15.90 -16.96 -22.58
C TYR A 249 -14.55 -17.53 -22.09
N LEU A 250 -14.52 -18.77 -21.60
CA LEU A 250 -13.33 -19.44 -21.08
C LEU A 250 -12.39 -19.95 -22.18
N TYR A 251 -12.91 -20.23 -23.37
CA TYR A 251 -12.23 -21.05 -24.39
C TYR A 251 -11.74 -20.28 -25.61
N PHE A 252 -12.07 -18.99 -25.77
CA PHE A 252 -11.72 -18.21 -26.96
C PHE A 252 -10.23 -18.19 -27.32
N GLU A 253 -9.34 -18.28 -26.32
CA GLU A 253 -7.90 -18.38 -26.57
C GLU A 253 -7.53 -19.73 -27.20
N ALA A 254 -7.99 -20.85 -26.62
CA ALA A 254 -7.77 -22.18 -27.18
C ALA A 254 -8.45 -22.35 -28.55
N LEU A 255 -9.66 -21.84 -28.72
CA LEU A 255 -10.40 -21.81 -29.99
C LEU A 255 -9.61 -21.07 -31.07
N GLY A 256 -9.06 -19.90 -30.74
CA GLY A 256 -8.23 -19.15 -31.66
C GLY A 256 -6.95 -19.88 -32.05
N ALA A 257 -6.28 -20.54 -31.10
CA ALA A 257 -5.10 -21.35 -31.40
C ALA A 257 -5.45 -22.51 -32.37
N ALA A 258 -6.61 -23.16 -32.19
CA ALA A 258 -7.10 -24.19 -33.11
C ALA A 258 -7.38 -23.61 -34.51
N LEU A 259 -8.12 -22.50 -34.59
CA LEU A 259 -8.47 -21.83 -35.86
C LEU A 259 -7.22 -21.38 -36.64
N LEU A 260 -6.23 -20.83 -35.95
CA LEU A 260 -4.98 -20.38 -36.56
C LEU A 260 -4.09 -21.54 -37.05
N SER A 261 -4.31 -22.75 -36.52
CA SER A 261 -3.59 -23.96 -36.94
C SER A 261 -4.15 -24.60 -38.22
N ILE A 262 -5.30 -24.12 -38.73
CA ILE A 262 -5.86 -24.58 -40.00
C ILE A 262 -4.85 -24.33 -41.13
N GLY A 263 -4.57 -25.36 -41.92
CA GLY A 263 -3.54 -25.34 -42.97
C GLY A 263 -2.11 -25.56 -42.47
N LYS A 264 -1.93 -25.94 -41.21
CA LYS A 264 -0.66 -26.46 -40.65
C LYS A 264 -0.71 -27.98 -40.51
N THR A 265 0.41 -28.56 -40.09
CA THR A 265 0.55 -29.98 -39.74
C THR A 265 1.36 -30.09 -38.45
N SER A 266 1.06 -31.07 -37.61
CA SER A 266 1.86 -31.42 -36.43
C SER A 266 2.31 -32.88 -36.51
N GLN A 267 3.47 -33.22 -35.95
CA GLN A 267 3.98 -34.60 -36.01
C GLN A 267 3.23 -35.55 -35.09
N SER A 268 2.85 -35.07 -33.90
CA SER A 268 2.07 -35.82 -32.92
C SER A 268 1.38 -34.85 -31.97
N VAL A 269 0.24 -35.27 -31.43
CA VAL A 269 -0.49 -34.54 -30.38
C VAL A 269 -0.25 -35.13 -28.99
N VAL A 270 0.44 -36.27 -28.87
CA VAL A 270 0.70 -36.94 -27.59
C VAL A 270 2.07 -36.51 -27.06
N LEU A 271 2.11 -36.07 -25.80
CA LEU A 271 3.34 -35.66 -25.13
C LEU A 271 4.16 -36.89 -24.70
N PRO A 272 5.47 -36.98 -25.02
CA PRO A 272 6.32 -38.07 -24.55
C PRO A 272 6.55 -37.99 -23.03
N GLU A 273 6.78 -39.14 -22.38
CA GLU A 273 7.28 -39.17 -21.00
C GLU A 273 8.76 -38.77 -21.02
N ALA A 274 9.08 -37.55 -20.61
CA ALA A 274 10.46 -37.08 -20.49
C ALA A 274 10.64 -36.20 -19.26
N ASP A 275 11.71 -36.47 -18.49
CA ASP A 275 12.19 -35.69 -17.36
C ASP A 275 12.76 -34.35 -17.87
N VAL A 276 11.96 -33.29 -17.86
CA VAL A 276 12.45 -31.94 -18.11
C VAL A 276 13.12 -31.42 -16.84
N LYS A 277 14.38 -31.80 -16.58
CA LYS A 277 15.20 -31.15 -15.55
C LYS A 277 15.77 -29.84 -16.10
N GLN A 278 15.34 -28.71 -15.54
CA GLN A 278 16.00 -27.41 -15.76
C GLN A 278 16.76 -26.90 -14.54
N ARG A 279 17.78 -26.08 -14.83
CA ARG A 279 18.95 -25.71 -14.01
C ARG A 279 18.66 -24.54 -13.07
N TYR A 280 18.12 -24.80 -11.89
CA TYR A 280 18.33 -23.88 -10.77
C TYR A 280 19.75 -24.08 -10.21
N PHE A 281 20.37 -23.00 -9.75
CA PHE A 281 21.60 -23.12 -8.98
C PHE A 281 21.25 -23.68 -7.59
N GLU A 282 21.76 -24.88 -7.29
CA GLU A 282 21.53 -25.54 -6.01
C GLU A 282 22.36 -24.87 -4.91
N MET A 283 21.67 -24.41 -3.88
CA MET A 283 22.24 -23.83 -2.67
C MET A 283 22.18 -24.84 -1.52
N PRO A 284 23.01 -24.68 -0.47
CA PRO A 284 23.00 -25.58 0.68
C PRO A 284 21.60 -25.74 1.30
N ARG A 285 21.36 -26.95 1.84
CA ARG A 285 20.16 -27.28 2.62
C ARG A 285 20.01 -26.35 3.83
N LEU A 286 18.78 -26.25 4.35
CA LEU A 286 18.50 -25.55 5.58
C LEU A 286 18.74 -26.48 6.78
N ASP A 287 19.60 -26.06 7.70
CA ASP A 287 19.89 -26.82 8.92
C ASP A 287 18.85 -26.55 10.00
N PHE A 288 18.58 -27.57 10.82
CA PHE A 288 17.65 -27.48 11.93
C PHE A 288 18.32 -26.82 13.15
N VAL A 289 17.68 -25.80 13.72
CA VAL A 289 18.09 -25.22 15.00
C VAL A 289 17.18 -25.73 16.11
N ALA A 290 17.77 -26.38 17.12
CA ALA A 290 17.05 -26.84 18.30
C ALA A 290 16.58 -25.62 19.12
N ALA A 291 15.35 -25.69 19.62
CA ALA A 291 14.74 -24.62 20.41
C ALA A 291 14.15 -25.19 21.69
N GLU A 292 13.98 -24.31 22.69
CA GLU A 292 13.28 -24.64 23.92
C GLU A 292 11.80 -24.97 23.64
N ASP A 293 11.36 -26.08 24.22
CA ASP A 293 10.00 -26.58 24.10
C ASP A 293 9.03 -25.61 24.78
N THR A 294 7.98 -25.19 24.08
CA THR A 294 6.92 -24.38 24.69
C THR A 294 6.19 -25.21 25.75
N GLN A 295 6.21 -24.79 27.02
CA GLN A 295 5.43 -25.48 28.05
C GLN A 295 3.93 -25.34 27.77
N ALA A 296 3.17 -26.34 28.19
CA ALA A 296 1.73 -26.33 28.10
C ALA A 296 1.14 -25.12 28.86
N VAL A 297 0.02 -24.60 28.34
CA VAL A 297 -0.71 -23.46 28.93
C VAL A 297 -0.97 -23.72 30.41
N GLN A 298 -0.44 -22.87 31.28
CA GLN A 298 -0.73 -22.93 32.71
C GLN A 298 -2.19 -22.55 32.95
N LYS A 299 -2.87 -23.31 33.81
CA LYS A 299 -4.25 -23.04 34.24
C LYS A 299 -4.21 -22.32 35.57
N ILE A 300 -5.07 -21.33 35.76
CA ILE A 300 -5.20 -20.66 37.06
C ILE A 300 -6.03 -21.56 37.97
N GLU A 301 -5.37 -22.15 38.97
CA GLU A 301 -6.02 -23.10 39.88
C GLU A 301 -6.50 -22.44 41.18
N SER A 302 -5.80 -21.41 41.65
CA SER A 302 -6.07 -20.69 42.89
C SER A 302 -6.33 -19.20 42.64
N GLU A 303 -7.01 -18.55 43.58
CA GLU A 303 -7.20 -17.09 43.59
C GLU A 303 -5.87 -16.35 43.53
N CYS A 304 -5.76 -15.38 42.62
CA CYS A 304 -4.56 -14.56 42.47
C CYS A 304 -4.89 -13.15 41.97
N THR A 305 -3.93 -12.23 42.09
CA THR A 305 -4.00 -10.92 41.44
C THR A 305 -3.27 -10.99 40.10
N GLY A 306 -3.87 -10.44 39.05
CA GLY A 306 -3.25 -10.41 37.72
C GLY A 306 -3.55 -9.13 36.94
N TYR A 307 -2.84 -8.95 35.84
CA TYR A 307 -2.99 -7.85 34.90
C TYR A 307 -3.31 -8.41 33.52
N LEU A 308 -4.36 -7.88 32.89
CA LEU A 308 -4.83 -8.35 31.60
C LEU A 308 -4.22 -7.51 30.48
N GLY A 309 -3.55 -8.16 29.54
CA GLY A 309 -3.10 -7.57 28.29
C GLY A 309 -3.93 -8.10 27.15
N VAL A 310 -4.38 -7.22 26.26
CA VAL A 310 -5.09 -7.59 25.03
C VAL A 310 -4.40 -6.95 23.84
N ASP A 311 -4.03 -7.76 22.84
CA ASP A 311 -3.55 -7.30 21.54
C ASP A 311 -4.59 -7.66 20.47
N VAL A 312 -5.24 -6.62 19.93
CA VAL A 312 -6.28 -6.76 18.90
C VAL A 312 -5.70 -6.41 17.54
N GLY A 313 -5.06 -7.39 16.92
CA GLY A 313 -4.55 -7.29 15.56
C GLY A 313 -5.64 -7.46 14.50
N SER A 314 -5.30 -7.09 13.26
CA SER A 314 -6.13 -7.32 12.07
C SER A 314 -6.41 -8.80 11.82
N THR A 315 -5.41 -9.63 12.06
CA THR A 315 -5.45 -11.07 11.77
C THR A 315 -5.72 -11.91 13.00
N SER A 316 -5.19 -11.51 14.15
CA SER A 316 -5.36 -12.25 15.38
C SER A 316 -5.56 -11.36 16.59
N THR A 317 -6.42 -11.83 17.48
CA THR A 317 -6.71 -11.25 18.78
C THR A 317 -6.09 -12.15 19.84
N LYS A 318 -5.31 -11.55 20.74
CA LYS A 318 -4.62 -12.26 21.81
C LYS A 318 -4.95 -11.62 23.14
N ALA A 319 -5.07 -12.43 24.17
CA ALA A 319 -5.10 -11.94 25.53
C ALA A 319 -4.20 -12.78 26.43
N VAL A 320 -3.65 -12.12 27.45
CA VAL A 320 -2.78 -12.72 28.44
C VAL A 320 -3.10 -12.16 29.82
N ILE A 321 -3.06 -12.99 30.83
CA ILE A 321 -3.05 -12.60 32.23
C ILE A 321 -1.63 -12.82 32.75
N VAL A 322 -1.01 -11.76 33.27
CA VAL A 322 0.30 -11.85 33.94
C VAL A 322 0.15 -11.58 35.43
N ASP A 323 1.01 -12.20 36.25
CA ASP A 323 1.05 -11.93 37.69
C ASP A 323 1.82 -10.64 38.03
N GLU A 324 1.94 -10.34 39.32
CA GLU A 324 2.69 -9.19 39.82
C GLU A 324 4.20 -9.23 39.49
N LYS A 325 4.75 -10.40 39.15
CA LYS A 325 6.14 -10.56 38.72
C LYS A 325 6.29 -10.55 37.19
N GLY A 326 5.20 -10.39 36.44
CA GLY A 326 5.21 -10.42 34.97
C GLY A 326 5.18 -11.83 34.38
N LYS A 327 5.00 -12.88 35.18
CA LYS A 327 4.88 -14.26 34.69
C LYS A 327 3.50 -14.48 34.07
N VAL A 328 3.45 -15.15 32.92
CA VAL A 328 2.20 -15.52 32.24
C VAL A 328 1.45 -16.58 33.05
N LEU A 329 0.20 -16.27 33.43
CA LEU A 329 -0.70 -17.17 34.17
C LEU A 329 -1.67 -17.90 33.25
N ALA A 330 -2.24 -17.20 32.27
CA ALA A 330 -3.13 -17.74 31.27
C ALA A 330 -3.03 -16.92 29.98
N LYS A 331 -3.22 -17.56 28.83
CA LYS A 331 -3.22 -16.88 27.53
C LYS A 331 -4.21 -17.51 26.57
N HIS A 332 -4.63 -16.74 25.59
CA HIS A 332 -5.32 -17.27 24.42
C HIS A 332 -4.97 -16.47 23.17
N TYR A 333 -4.84 -17.17 22.06
CA TYR A 333 -4.63 -16.63 20.72
C TYR A 333 -5.78 -17.11 19.82
N LEU A 334 -6.38 -16.23 19.02
CA LEU A 334 -7.33 -16.65 17.98
C LEU A 334 -7.34 -15.69 16.79
N MET A 335 -7.87 -16.16 15.67
CA MET A 335 -7.98 -15.37 14.45
C MET A 335 -9.12 -14.35 14.56
N THR A 336 -8.82 -13.07 14.39
CA THR A 336 -9.81 -11.97 14.46
C THR A 336 -10.87 -12.11 13.37
N ALA A 337 -10.47 -12.60 12.18
CA ALA A 337 -11.35 -12.81 11.02
C ALA A 337 -12.27 -11.61 10.70
N GLY A 338 -11.74 -10.38 10.86
CA GLY A 338 -12.51 -9.15 10.64
C GLY A 338 -13.63 -8.86 11.64
N ARG A 339 -13.79 -9.67 12.69
CA ARG A 339 -14.83 -9.54 13.73
C ARG A 339 -14.20 -9.29 15.11
N PRO A 340 -13.61 -8.10 15.36
CA PRO A 340 -12.84 -7.84 16.58
C PRO A 340 -13.66 -7.98 17.88
N VAL A 341 -14.95 -7.64 17.85
CA VAL A 341 -15.83 -7.80 19.03
C VAL A 341 -16.12 -9.28 19.31
N ASP A 342 -16.49 -10.06 18.29
CA ASP A 342 -16.77 -11.48 18.48
C ASP A 342 -15.50 -12.24 18.87
N ALA A 343 -14.37 -11.86 18.27
CA ALA A 343 -13.06 -12.41 18.60
C ALA A 343 -12.71 -12.18 20.08
N ILE A 344 -12.84 -10.96 20.61
CA ILE A 344 -12.51 -10.75 22.03
C ILE A 344 -13.46 -11.49 22.98
N LYS A 345 -14.75 -11.62 22.62
CA LYS A 345 -15.70 -12.43 23.39
C LYS A 345 -15.29 -13.91 23.42
N GLU A 346 -14.88 -14.44 22.28
CA GLU A 346 -14.38 -15.82 22.18
C GLU A 346 -13.08 -16.00 22.98
N VAL A 347 -12.13 -15.05 22.90
CA VAL A 347 -10.91 -15.05 23.73
C VAL A 347 -11.27 -15.10 25.21
N PHE A 348 -12.22 -14.26 25.65
CA PHE A 348 -12.62 -14.20 27.07
C PHE A 348 -13.36 -15.47 27.51
N ARG A 349 -14.23 -16.04 26.67
CA ARG A 349 -14.85 -17.35 26.94
C ARG A 349 -13.80 -18.44 27.14
N ASN A 350 -12.75 -18.44 26.35
CA ASN A 350 -11.70 -19.43 26.51
C ASN A 350 -10.80 -19.13 27.73
N LEU A 351 -10.48 -17.87 28.03
CA LEU A 351 -9.76 -17.53 29.27
C LEU A 351 -10.53 -17.96 30.53
N LEU A 352 -11.87 -17.86 30.54
CA LEU A 352 -12.70 -18.39 31.63
C LEU A 352 -12.51 -19.91 31.80
N ARG A 353 -12.38 -20.68 30.71
CA ARG A 353 -12.10 -22.13 30.79
C ARG A 353 -10.73 -22.44 31.41
N TYR A 354 -9.78 -21.50 31.32
CA TYR A 354 -8.45 -21.58 31.94
C TYR A 354 -8.36 -20.94 33.34
N GLY A 355 -9.50 -20.60 33.97
CA GLY A 355 -9.55 -20.05 35.32
C GLY A 355 -9.37 -18.54 35.40
N GLY A 356 -9.61 -17.80 34.32
CA GLY A 356 -9.49 -16.33 34.32
C GLY A 356 -10.43 -15.62 35.31
N ASP A 357 -11.51 -16.26 35.74
CA ASP A 357 -12.43 -15.80 36.79
C ASP A 357 -11.81 -15.84 38.20
N LYS A 358 -10.80 -16.69 38.43
CA LYS A 358 -10.03 -16.76 39.68
C LYS A 358 -8.93 -15.70 39.77
N ALA A 359 -8.72 -14.93 38.70
CA ALA A 359 -7.75 -13.83 38.69
C ALA A 359 -8.48 -12.51 38.95
N LYS A 360 -8.20 -11.86 40.08
CA LYS A 360 -8.59 -10.48 40.31
C LYS A 360 -7.76 -9.57 39.41
N ILE A 361 -8.39 -9.04 38.37
CA ILE A 361 -7.72 -8.16 37.40
C ILE A 361 -7.52 -6.76 38.00
N ALA A 362 -6.27 -6.40 38.29
CA ALA A 362 -5.89 -5.12 38.87
C ALA A 362 -5.65 -4.03 37.83
N GLY A 363 -5.51 -4.39 36.55
CA GLY A 363 -5.38 -3.44 35.45
C GLY A 363 -5.50 -4.11 34.09
N VAL A 364 -5.97 -3.35 33.10
CA VAL A 364 -6.16 -3.81 31.72
C VAL A 364 -5.46 -2.90 30.72
N GLY A 365 -4.52 -3.47 29.98
CA GLY A 365 -3.85 -2.82 28.86
C GLY A 365 -4.33 -3.36 27.53
N VAL A 366 -4.59 -2.47 26.57
CA VAL A 366 -4.98 -2.85 25.21
C VAL A 366 -4.06 -2.23 24.17
N THR A 367 -3.64 -3.05 23.21
CA THR A 367 -2.82 -2.66 22.07
C THR A 367 -3.32 -3.27 20.76
N GLY A 368 -2.54 -3.07 19.70
CA GLY A 368 -2.88 -3.51 18.35
C GLY A 368 -3.78 -2.51 17.62
N SER A 369 -4.22 -2.91 16.45
CA SER A 369 -5.00 -2.07 15.54
C SER A 369 -6.43 -1.77 15.99
N GLY A 370 -7.11 -2.73 16.65
CA GLY A 370 -8.48 -2.59 17.16
C GLY A 370 -8.57 -2.02 18.57
N ARG A 371 -7.46 -1.50 19.11
CA ARG A 371 -7.29 -1.16 20.54
C ARG A 371 -8.30 -0.15 21.09
N TYR A 372 -8.73 0.82 20.28
CA TYR A 372 -9.69 1.82 20.75
C TYR A 372 -11.10 1.25 20.87
N LEU A 373 -11.55 0.52 19.84
CA LEU A 373 -12.85 -0.15 19.81
C LEU A 373 -12.96 -1.13 20.98
N ILE A 374 -11.98 -2.03 21.10
CA ILE A 374 -12.00 -3.06 22.15
C ILE A 374 -11.70 -2.48 23.52
N GLY A 375 -10.80 -1.49 23.62
CA GLY A 375 -10.51 -0.81 24.87
C GLY A 375 -11.74 -0.17 25.50
N GLY A 376 -12.56 0.52 24.72
CA GLY A 376 -13.85 1.04 25.18
C GLY A 376 -14.85 -0.06 25.55
N PHE A 377 -14.90 -1.13 24.75
CA PHE A 377 -15.81 -2.26 24.96
C PHE A 377 -15.55 -3.01 26.28
N ILE A 378 -14.28 -3.32 26.59
CA ILE A 378 -13.92 -4.12 27.77
C ILE A 378 -13.68 -3.29 29.04
N GLY A 379 -13.61 -1.96 28.92
CA GLY A 379 -13.23 -1.07 30.03
C GLY A 379 -11.73 -1.08 30.30
N ALA A 380 -10.91 -0.90 29.28
CA ALA A 380 -9.47 -0.83 29.40
C ALA A 380 -9.00 0.38 30.21
N ASP A 381 -7.99 0.18 31.05
CA ASP A 381 -7.36 1.24 31.83
C ASP A 381 -6.33 2.01 31.02
N LEU A 382 -5.63 1.29 30.13
CA LEU A 382 -4.56 1.83 29.32
C LEU A 382 -4.68 1.36 27.87
N ILE A 383 -4.70 2.31 26.93
CA ILE A 383 -4.68 2.03 25.50
C ILE A 383 -3.38 2.59 24.92
N LYS A 384 -2.50 1.71 24.43
CA LYS A 384 -1.18 2.09 23.89
C LYS A 384 -0.94 1.49 22.53
N ASN A 385 -0.11 2.16 21.73
CA ASN A 385 0.29 1.63 20.43
C ASN A 385 1.14 0.36 20.61
N GLU A 386 1.19 -0.46 19.56
CA GLU A 386 1.83 -1.78 19.60
C GLU A 386 3.35 -1.71 19.70
N ILE A 387 3.99 -0.68 19.14
CA ILE A 387 5.43 -0.50 19.25
C ILE A 387 5.82 -0.32 20.72
N THR A 388 5.12 0.54 21.46
CA THR A 388 5.35 0.74 22.89
C THR A 388 5.15 -0.55 23.69
N ALA A 389 4.11 -1.32 23.39
CA ALA A 389 3.86 -2.59 24.06
C ALA A 389 4.96 -3.62 23.76
N GLN A 390 5.31 -3.81 22.48
CA GLN A 390 6.40 -4.71 22.06
C GLN A 390 7.74 -4.31 22.67
N THR A 391 8.07 -3.02 22.69
CA THR A 391 9.27 -2.50 23.35
C THR A 391 9.27 -2.86 24.83
N ARG A 392 8.16 -2.65 25.55
CA ARG A 392 8.10 -2.96 26.97
C ARG A 392 8.28 -4.45 27.24
N ALA A 393 7.66 -5.32 26.44
CA ALA A 393 7.85 -6.77 26.52
C ALA A 393 9.31 -7.16 26.22
N GLY A 394 9.91 -6.54 25.20
CA GLY A 394 11.31 -6.78 24.86
C GLY A 394 12.28 -6.32 25.95
N VAL A 395 12.00 -5.21 26.65
CA VAL A 395 12.82 -4.75 27.79
C VAL A 395 12.73 -5.72 28.98
N GLU A 396 11.59 -6.39 29.17
CA GLU A 396 11.45 -7.44 30.21
C GLU A 396 12.33 -8.66 29.91
N LEU A 397 12.48 -9.00 28.63
CA LEU A 397 13.25 -10.17 28.17
C LEU A 397 14.76 -9.87 28.09
N ASP A 398 15.13 -8.82 27.36
CA ASP A 398 16.50 -8.33 27.26
C ASP A 398 16.47 -6.81 26.93
N PRO A 399 16.86 -5.94 27.89
CA PRO A 399 16.92 -4.50 27.70
C PRO A 399 17.73 -4.05 26.47
N GLU A 400 18.80 -4.77 26.11
CA GLU A 400 19.74 -4.42 25.05
C GLU A 400 19.37 -4.97 23.68
N ALA A 401 18.52 -6.00 23.60
CA ALA A 401 18.24 -6.68 22.35
C ALA A 401 17.25 -5.93 21.46
N ASP A 402 17.57 -5.77 20.17
CA ASP A 402 16.64 -5.25 19.18
C ASP A 402 15.51 -6.27 18.91
N ILE A 403 14.36 -5.84 18.41
CA ILE A 403 13.18 -6.71 18.26
C ILE A 403 12.84 -6.87 16.77
N ILE A 404 12.74 -8.12 16.33
CA ILE A 404 12.14 -8.53 15.07
C ILE A 404 10.83 -9.24 15.39
N GLU A 405 9.72 -8.56 15.13
CA GLU A 405 8.39 -9.15 15.25
C GLU A 405 7.83 -9.45 13.85
N ILE A 406 7.37 -10.67 13.65
CA ILE A 406 6.72 -11.09 12.40
C ILE A 406 5.32 -11.60 12.71
N GLY A 407 4.36 -10.71 12.48
CA GLY A 407 2.95 -11.02 12.58
C GLY A 407 2.39 -11.64 11.30
N GLY A 408 1.07 -11.81 11.28
CA GLY A 408 0.37 -12.30 10.09
C GLY A 408 0.46 -11.34 8.91
N GLN A 409 0.25 -10.03 9.12
CA GLN A 409 0.07 -9.06 8.01
C GLN A 409 1.10 -7.96 7.96
N ASP A 410 1.68 -7.68 9.11
CA ASP A 410 2.71 -6.69 9.28
C ASP A 410 3.86 -7.32 10.05
N SER A 411 5.01 -6.69 9.90
CA SER A 411 6.23 -7.09 10.56
C SER A 411 6.93 -5.83 11.04
N LYS A 412 7.58 -5.93 12.20
CA LYS A 412 8.04 -4.77 12.97
C LYS A 412 9.47 -4.98 13.40
N LEU A 413 10.29 -4.00 13.05
CA LEU A 413 11.62 -3.82 13.59
C LEU A 413 11.54 -2.73 14.66
N VAL A 414 12.08 -3.00 15.84
CA VAL A 414 12.31 -1.99 16.88
C VAL A 414 13.78 -2.02 17.24
N ILE A 415 14.47 -0.90 17.04
CA ILE A 415 15.86 -0.71 17.44
C ILE A 415 15.87 0.12 18.72
N LYS A 416 16.51 -0.42 19.75
CA LYS A 416 16.56 0.20 21.08
C LYS A 416 17.98 0.62 21.43
N ARG A 417 18.15 1.78 22.08
CA ARG A 417 19.40 2.14 22.78
C ARG A 417 19.03 2.64 24.17
N ASN A 418 19.70 2.12 25.19
CA ASN A 418 19.38 2.42 26.59
C ASN A 418 17.89 2.20 26.93
N SER A 419 17.32 1.09 26.44
CA SER A 419 15.89 0.74 26.60
C SER A 419 14.88 1.71 25.94
N VAL A 420 15.35 2.70 25.17
CA VAL A 420 14.51 3.65 24.43
C VAL A 420 14.52 3.31 22.95
N VAL A 421 13.35 3.41 22.30
CA VAL A 421 13.24 3.23 20.84
C VAL A 421 13.94 4.38 20.13
N VAL A 422 14.99 4.09 19.37
CA VAL A 422 15.71 5.08 18.55
C VAL A 422 15.35 5.00 17.08
N ASP A 423 14.88 3.84 16.63
CA ASP A 423 14.37 3.64 15.28
C ASP A 423 13.34 2.52 15.32
N TYR A 424 12.35 2.60 14.45
CA TYR A 424 11.42 1.51 14.23
C TYR A 424 11.00 1.50 12.77
N GLN A 425 10.82 0.30 12.23
CA GLN A 425 10.26 0.12 10.91
C GLN A 425 9.11 -0.85 11.01
N MET A 426 7.92 -0.38 10.61
CA MET A 426 6.77 -1.25 10.45
C MET A 426 6.50 -1.41 8.96
N ASN A 427 6.46 -2.66 8.51
CA ASN A 427 6.09 -2.97 7.15
C ASN A 427 4.59 -3.25 7.07
N LYS A 428 3.82 -2.23 6.71
CA LYS A 428 2.35 -2.32 6.48
C LYS A 428 1.99 -2.59 5.02
N ALA A 429 2.91 -2.29 4.11
CA ALA A 429 2.63 -2.16 2.68
C ALA A 429 3.20 -3.32 1.84
N CYS A 430 4.07 -4.15 2.41
CA CYS A 430 4.66 -5.30 1.74
C CYS A 430 4.36 -6.57 2.55
N ALA A 431 3.64 -7.51 1.95
CA ALA A 431 3.40 -8.82 2.55
C ALA A 431 4.67 -9.70 2.54
N ALA A 432 5.68 -9.35 1.75
CA ALA A 432 6.93 -10.10 1.71
C ALA A 432 7.61 -10.04 3.07
N GLY A 433 7.80 -11.19 3.72
CA GLY A 433 8.35 -11.27 5.07
C GLY A 433 7.31 -11.24 6.19
N THR A 434 6.04 -11.59 5.92
CA THR A 434 4.96 -11.70 6.93
C THR A 434 4.33 -13.10 6.93
N GLY A 435 3.60 -13.48 7.97
CA GLY A 435 3.01 -14.82 8.10
C GLY A 435 2.00 -15.17 7.01
N SER A 436 1.10 -14.24 6.68
CA SER A 436 0.10 -14.40 5.63
C SER A 436 0.70 -14.70 4.26
N PHE A 437 1.91 -14.22 4.00
CA PHE A 437 2.61 -14.54 2.76
C PHE A 437 3.07 -16.00 2.73
N ILE A 438 3.45 -16.56 3.88
CA ILE A 438 3.74 -17.99 4.02
C ILE A 438 2.46 -18.78 3.81
N ASP A 439 1.37 -18.39 4.49
CA ASP A 439 0.08 -19.06 4.40
C ASP A 439 -0.42 -19.11 2.95
N GLU A 440 -0.38 -17.98 2.24
CA GLU A 440 -0.85 -17.85 0.85
C GLU A 440 -0.03 -18.70 -0.14
N LEU A 441 1.29 -18.78 0.05
CA LEU A 441 2.16 -19.56 -0.84
C LEU A 441 2.16 -21.05 -0.51
N ALA A 442 2.09 -21.39 0.77
CA ALA A 442 1.95 -22.78 1.20
C ALA A 442 0.62 -23.36 0.71
N GLU A 443 -0.48 -22.63 0.86
CA GLU A 443 -1.79 -23.03 0.35
C GLU A 443 -1.78 -23.21 -1.18
N MET A 444 -1.12 -22.31 -1.91
CA MET A 444 -0.94 -22.44 -3.36
C MET A 444 -0.26 -23.77 -3.75
N LEU A 445 0.61 -24.28 -2.88
CA LEU A 445 1.32 -25.54 -3.07
C LEU A 445 0.58 -26.75 -2.45
N GLY A 446 -0.58 -26.54 -1.83
CA GLY A 446 -1.30 -27.58 -1.09
C GLY A 446 -0.63 -27.99 0.22
N VAL A 447 0.18 -27.10 0.83
CA VAL A 447 0.92 -27.33 2.08
C VAL A 447 0.28 -26.58 3.24
N SER A 448 0.08 -27.29 4.35
CA SER A 448 -0.38 -26.73 5.62
C SER A 448 0.77 -26.13 6.43
N VAL A 449 0.56 -24.91 6.92
CA VAL A 449 1.49 -24.20 7.82
C VAL A 449 1.17 -24.41 9.30
N THR A 450 -0.03 -24.92 9.62
CA THR A 450 -0.54 -25.00 10.99
C THR A 450 -0.29 -26.33 11.69
N ASP A 451 0.00 -27.41 10.95
CA ASP A 451 0.23 -28.77 11.48
C ASP A 451 1.71 -29.21 11.42
N GLY A 452 2.60 -28.25 11.14
CA GLY A 452 4.04 -28.49 10.99
C GLY A 452 4.47 -29.13 9.66
N GLN A 453 3.56 -29.43 8.72
CA GLN A 453 3.91 -30.00 7.41
C GLN A 453 4.93 -29.15 6.66
N PHE A 454 4.74 -27.83 6.64
CA PHE A 454 5.68 -26.90 6.02
C PHE A 454 7.12 -27.09 6.54
N ALA A 455 7.30 -27.12 7.87
CA ALA A 455 8.62 -27.25 8.45
C ALA A 455 9.25 -28.63 8.15
N ARG A 456 8.45 -29.71 8.21
CA ARG A 456 8.92 -31.07 7.86
C ARG A 456 9.44 -31.12 6.43
N LEU A 457 8.64 -30.67 5.47
CA LEU A 457 9.03 -30.61 4.05
C LEU A 457 10.29 -29.76 3.85
N ALA A 458 10.38 -28.60 4.50
CA ALA A 458 11.55 -27.72 4.38
C ALA A 458 12.87 -28.39 4.83
N PHE A 459 12.83 -29.25 5.85
CA PHE A 459 14.01 -29.94 6.37
C PHE A 459 14.34 -31.26 5.65
N GLU A 460 13.38 -31.84 4.93
CA GLU A 460 13.59 -32.99 4.03
C GLU A 460 14.34 -32.59 2.75
N ALA A 461 14.33 -31.30 2.41
CA ALA A 461 14.95 -30.78 1.19
C ALA A 461 16.48 -31.05 1.16
N PRO A 462 17.00 -31.72 0.11
CA PRO A 462 18.44 -31.98 -0.02
C PRO A 462 19.25 -30.72 -0.37
N TYR A 463 18.60 -29.73 -0.97
CA TYR A 463 19.16 -28.45 -1.38
C TYR A 463 18.08 -27.37 -1.38
N THR A 464 18.48 -26.12 -1.58
CA THR A 464 17.58 -24.98 -1.77
C THR A 464 17.87 -24.27 -3.10
N ILE A 465 16.94 -23.43 -3.55
CA ILE A 465 17.08 -22.62 -4.77
C ILE A 465 16.81 -21.16 -4.45
N ASP A 466 17.29 -20.24 -5.29
CA ASP A 466 16.97 -18.83 -5.13
C ASP A 466 15.61 -18.49 -5.79
N LEU A 467 14.61 -18.23 -4.95
CA LEU A 467 13.31 -17.70 -5.37
C LEU A 467 13.31 -16.16 -5.50
N GLY A 468 14.44 -15.52 -5.20
CA GLY A 468 14.68 -14.08 -5.27
C GLY A 468 14.20 -13.30 -4.03
N THR A 469 14.76 -12.11 -3.84
CA THR A 469 14.37 -11.14 -2.79
C THR A 469 13.52 -10.00 -3.37
N ARG A 470 12.25 -10.27 -3.61
CA ARG A 470 11.32 -9.34 -4.28
C ARG A 470 10.00 -9.19 -3.53
N CYS A 471 9.11 -8.33 -4.05
CA CYS A 471 7.73 -8.24 -3.57
C CYS A 471 7.05 -9.62 -3.56
N ALA A 472 6.13 -9.83 -2.62
CA ALA A 472 5.34 -11.06 -2.47
C ALA A 472 4.73 -11.54 -3.80
N ALA A 473 4.27 -10.61 -4.65
CA ALA A 473 3.72 -10.95 -5.96
C ALA A 473 4.75 -11.62 -6.89
N PHE A 474 5.99 -11.11 -6.92
CA PHE A 474 7.06 -11.69 -7.74
C PHE A 474 7.56 -13.01 -7.17
N MET A 475 7.64 -13.14 -5.85
CA MET A 475 7.95 -14.45 -5.25
C MET A 475 6.85 -15.47 -5.55
N GLY A 476 5.58 -15.08 -5.51
CA GLY A 476 4.48 -15.97 -5.91
C GLY A 476 4.61 -16.44 -7.36
N GLN A 477 5.09 -15.58 -8.25
CA GLN A 477 5.43 -15.98 -9.62
C GLN A 477 6.66 -16.88 -9.68
N ALA A 478 7.71 -16.60 -8.90
CA ALA A 478 8.89 -17.46 -8.86
C ALA A 478 8.55 -18.87 -8.35
N VAL A 479 7.71 -18.97 -7.31
CA VAL A 479 7.18 -20.25 -6.80
C VAL A 479 6.33 -20.95 -7.85
N ALA A 480 5.39 -20.24 -8.49
CA ALA A 480 4.57 -20.82 -9.55
C ALA A 480 5.41 -21.28 -10.74
N SER A 481 6.44 -20.51 -11.12
CA SER A 481 7.40 -20.88 -12.17
C SER A 481 8.21 -22.12 -11.78
N ALA A 482 8.73 -22.17 -10.55
CA ALA A 482 9.47 -23.33 -10.06
C ALA A 482 8.59 -24.59 -10.04
N GLN A 483 7.33 -24.46 -9.63
CA GLN A 483 6.35 -25.54 -9.68
C GLN A 483 6.04 -25.96 -11.12
N GLN A 484 5.82 -25.01 -12.04
CA GLN A 484 5.58 -25.29 -13.46
C GLN A 484 6.78 -25.97 -14.13
N GLN A 485 7.99 -25.71 -13.63
CA GLN A 485 9.23 -26.34 -14.07
C GLN A 485 9.55 -27.66 -13.34
N GLY A 486 8.67 -28.14 -12.46
CA GLY A 486 8.81 -29.43 -11.79
C GLY A 486 9.81 -29.48 -10.64
N VAL A 487 10.13 -28.36 -9.99
CA VAL A 487 10.97 -28.35 -8.78
C VAL A 487 10.24 -29.09 -7.64
N PRO A 488 10.91 -30.00 -6.89
CA PRO A 488 10.29 -30.72 -5.78
C PRO A 488 9.72 -29.79 -4.69
N LEU A 489 8.62 -30.22 -4.08
CA LEU A 489 7.87 -29.41 -3.13
C LEU A 489 8.68 -29.08 -1.88
N GLU A 490 9.46 -30.03 -1.37
CA GLU A 490 10.39 -29.88 -0.25
C GLU A 490 11.43 -28.78 -0.52
N VAL A 491 11.99 -28.75 -1.74
CA VAL A 491 12.96 -27.74 -2.18
C VAL A 491 12.30 -26.36 -2.24
N ILE A 492 11.10 -26.25 -2.82
CA ILE A 492 10.35 -24.99 -2.88
C ILE A 492 10.05 -24.48 -1.45
N THR A 493 9.60 -25.37 -0.56
CA THR A 493 9.22 -25.03 0.82
C THR A 493 10.41 -24.55 1.64
N SER A 494 11.56 -25.23 1.53
CA SER A 494 12.81 -24.84 2.18
C SER A 494 13.33 -23.49 1.66
N SER A 495 13.30 -23.31 0.34
CA SER A 495 13.70 -22.06 -0.32
C SER A 495 12.79 -20.89 0.05
N LEU A 496 11.50 -21.16 0.28
CA LEU A 496 10.54 -20.17 0.71
C LEU A 496 10.81 -19.68 2.14
N ALA A 497 11.14 -20.59 3.08
CA ALA A 497 11.53 -20.24 4.46
C ALA A 497 12.69 -19.23 4.48
N ILE A 498 13.72 -19.50 3.67
CA ILE A 498 14.88 -18.62 3.46
C ILE A 498 14.44 -17.28 2.84
N GLY A 499 13.61 -17.35 1.80
CA GLY A 499 13.10 -16.17 1.11
C GLY A 499 12.40 -15.20 2.07
N ILE A 500 11.63 -15.71 3.04
CA ILE A 500 10.95 -14.89 4.05
C ILE A 500 11.95 -14.11 4.91
N ALA A 501 12.97 -14.78 5.46
CA ALA A 501 14.01 -14.14 6.26
C ALA A 501 14.77 -13.08 5.43
N LYS A 502 15.23 -13.44 4.23
CA LYS A 502 15.93 -12.50 3.34
C LYS A 502 15.09 -11.30 2.94
N ASN A 503 13.79 -11.48 2.70
CA ASN A 503 12.90 -10.36 2.38
C ASN A 503 12.66 -9.46 3.59
N TYR A 504 12.49 -10.02 4.79
CA TYR A 504 12.37 -9.22 6.00
C TYR A 504 13.65 -8.37 6.20
N LEU A 505 14.82 -8.99 6.13
CA LEU A 505 16.10 -8.30 6.31
C LEU A 505 16.32 -7.23 5.22
N SER A 506 16.07 -7.53 3.95
CA SER A 506 16.28 -6.56 2.87
C SER A 506 15.24 -5.43 2.83
N LYS A 507 13.97 -5.66 3.22
CA LYS A 507 12.87 -4.69 3.08
C LYS A 507 12.51 -3.96 4.35
N VAL A 508 12.65 -4.60 5.50
CA VAL A 508 12.26 -4.04 6.81
C VAL A 508 13.49 -3.53 7.54
N VAL A 509 14.53 -4.35 7.65
CA VAL A 509 15.80 -3.90 8.24
C VAL A 509 16.51 -2.94 7.28
N GLY A 510 16.63 -3.30 6.00
CA GLY A 510 17.25 -2.47 4.99
C GLY A 510 18.70 -2.15 5.37
N ASN A 511 19.04 -0.87 5.39
CA ASN A 511 20.40 -0.40 5.73
C ASN A 511 20.61 -0.16 7.24
N ARG A 512 19.61 -0.48 8.07
CA ARG A 512 19.69 -0.27 9.52
C ARG A 512 20.63 -1.27 10.16
N ARG A 513 21.37 -0.83 11.18
CA ARG A 513 22.30 -1.66 11.93
C ARG A 513 21.62 -2.24 13.16
N LEU A 514 21.34 -3.55 13.12
CA LEU A 514 20.93 -4.32 14.28
C LEU A 514 22.10 -4.45 15.27
N GLY A 515 21.79 -4.37 16.56
CA GLY A 515 22.70 -4.75 17.64
C GLY A 515 23.07 -6.23 17.63
N ASP A 516 23.92 -6.63 18.57
CA ASP A 516 24.44 -8.01 18.64
C ASP A 516 23.41 -9.01 19.15
N LYS A 517 22.44 -8.53 19.93
CA LYS A 517 21.33 -9.32 20.47
C LYS A 517 20.03 -8.95 19.77
N VAL A 518 19.25 -9.96 19.37
CA VAL A 518 17.97 -9.78 18.68
C VAL A 518 16.93 -10.74 19.24
N ILE A 519 15.75 -10.23 19.58
CA ILE A 519 14.59 -11.04 19.99
C ILE A 519 13.69 -11.24 18.77
N LEU A 520 13.33 -12.49 18.48
CA LEU A 520 12.40 -12.87 17.41
C LEU A 520 11.01 -13.15 18.01
N THR A 521 10.00 -12.32 17.73
CA THR A 521 8.63 -12.47 18.23
C THR A 521 7.59 -12.57 17.12
N GLY A 522 6.36 -12.99 17.45
CA GLY A 522 5.28 -13.20 16.48
C GLY A 522 5.04 -14.68 16.15
N ALA A 523 3.82 -14.99 15.71
CA ALA A 523 3.36 -16.36 15.50
C ALA A 523 4.10 -17.10 14.38
N VAL A 524 4.74 -16.38 13.45
CA VAL A 524 5.51 -16.98 12.35
C VAL A 524 6.66 -17.84 12.85
N PHE A 525 7.24 -17.50 14.00
CA PHE A 525 8.33 -18.26 14.60
C PHE A 525 7.86 -19.56 15.29
N TYR A 526 6.58 -19.97 15.18
CA TYR A 526 6.20 -21.36 15.39
C TYR A 526 6.74 -22.28 14.28
N ASN A 527 6.93 -21.74 13.07
CA ASN A 527 7.49 -22.48 11.95
C ASN A 527 9.02 -22.57 12.10
N LYS A 528 9.49 -23.76 12.46
CA LYS A 528 10.92 -24.03 12.72
C LYS A 528 11.82 -23.83 11.51
N ALA A 529 11.30 -23.99 10.29
CA ALA A 529 12.07 -23.68 9.09
C ALA A 529 12.31 -22.16 8.96
N VAL A 530 11.32 -21.34 9.31
CA VAL A 530 11.48 -19.87 9.29
C VAL A 530 12.43 -19.42 10.38
N GLU A 531 12.30 -19.95 11.59
CA GLU A 531 13.24 -19.69 12.69
C GLU A 531 14.68 -20.03 12.28
N SER A 532 14.91 -21.24 11.75
CA SER A 532 16.22 -21.68 11.29
C SER A 532 16.78 -20.81 10.16
N ALA A 533 15.91 -20.31 9.27
CA ALA A 533 16.29 -19.36 8.24
C ALA A 533 16.79 -18.03 8.84
N PHE A 534 16.18 -17.51 9.91
CA PHE A 534 16.69 -16.32 10.60
C PHE A 534 18.04 -16.55 11.28
N TYR A 535 18.26 -17.71 11.90
CA TYR A 535 19.57 -18.08 12.43
C TYR A 535 20.66 -18.10 11.34
N ARG A 536 20.32 -18.62 10.16
CA ARG A 536 21.25 -18.65 9.02
C ARG A 536 21.55 -17.26 8.47
N GLU A 537 20.54 -16.42 8.27
CA GLU A 537 20.72 -15.10 7.64
C GLU A 537 21.25 -14.03 8.61
N LEU A 538 21.18 -14.26 9.93
CA LEU A 538 21.75 -13.41 10.99
C LEU A 538 22.93 -14.10 11.69
N GLU A 539 23.74 -14.86 10.95
CA GLU A 539 24.94 -15.49 11.46
C GLU A 539 25.85 -14.48 12.19
N GLY A 540 26.36 -14.86 13.36
CA GLY A 540 27.18 -14.01 14.22
C GLY A 540 26.40 -13.13 15.21
N LYS A 541 25.06 -13.16 15.21
CA LYS A 541 24.21 -12.51 16.24
C LYS A 541 23.66 -13.50 17.25
N THR A 542 23.39 -13.03 18.45
CA THR A 542 22.69 -13.79 19.49
C THR A 542 21.19 -13.60 19.33
N LEU A 543 20.49 -14.65 18.87
CA LEU A 543 19.05 -14.62 18.68
C LEU A 543 18.32 -15.32 19.83
N THR A 544 17.27 -14.66 20.34
CA THR A 544 16.38 -15.20 21.38
C THR A 544 14.97 -15.32 20.83
N VAL A 545 14.40 -16.52 20.88
CA VAL A 545 12.99 -16.78 20.55
C VAL A 545 12.24 -17.05 21.86
N PRO A 546 11.44 -16.11 22.40
CA PRO A 546 10.82 -16.27 23.69
C PRO A 546 9.69 -17.32 23.66
N GLU A 547 9.44 -17.96 24.80
CA GLU A 547 8.39 -18.97 24.98
C GLU A 547 7.01 -18.49 24.48
N HIS A 548 6.64 -17.26 24.85
CA HIS A 548 5.36 -16.62 24.53
C HIS A 548 5.44 -15.64 23.35
N LYS A 549 6.27 -15.95 22.35
CA LYS A 549 6.52 -15.12 21.15
C LYS A 549 5.26 -14.59 20.46
N GLU A 550 4.18 -15.35 20.42
CA GLU A 550 2.94 -15.04 19.69
C GLU A 550 2.04 -13.99 20.36
N ILE A 551 2.30 -13.69 21.64
CA ILE A 551 1.51 -12.78 22.47
C ILE A 551 2.33 -11.65 23.10
N SER A 552 3.57 -11.42 22.64
CA SER A 552 4.49 -10.42 23.23
C SER A 552 3.87 -9.02 23.33
N GLY A 553 3.10 -8.58 22.33
CA GLY A 553 2.38 -7.32 22.36
C GLY A 553 1.33 -7.25 23.50
N ALA A 554 0.60 -8.34 23.75
CA ALA A 554 -0.35 -8.42 24.86
C ALA A 554 0.38 -8.41 26.21
N ILE A 555 1.51 -9.11 26.33
CA ILE A 555 2.35 -9.10 27.55
C ILE A 555 2.80 -7.67 27.86
N GLY A 556 3.33 -6.98 26.84
CA GLY A 556 3.75 -5.59 26.98
C GLY A 556 2.62 -4.65 27.41
N ALA A 557 1.41 -4.84 26.87
CA ALA A 557 0.24 -4.07 27.28
C ALA A 557 -0.14 -4.32 28.75
N ALA A 558 -0.08 -5.59 29.21
CA ALA A 558 -0.34 -5.93 30.60
C ALA A 558 0.68 -5.29 31.56
N LEU A 559 1.97 -5.33 31.21
CA LEU A 559 3.05 -4.73 32.00
C LEU A 559 2.91 -3.20 32.08
N LEU A 560 2.57 -2.53 30.98
CA LEU A 560 2.31 -1.09 30.98
C LEU A 560 1.09 -0.73 31.83
N ALA A 561 0.02 -1.54 31.78
CA ALA A 561 -1.16 -1.33 32.62
C ALA A 561 -0.84 -1.52 34.10
N LYS A 562 0.00 -2.51 34.44
CA LYS A 562 0.53 -2.69 35.80
C LYS A 562 1.25 -1.45 36.31
N GLU A 563 2.09 -0.83 35.49
CA GLU A 563 2.85 0.37 35.83
C GLU A 563 1.94 1.59 36.04
N GLU A 564 0.94 1.79 35.17
CA GLU A 564 0.00 2.91 35.24
C GLU A 564 -1.00 2.78 36.41
N MET A 565 -1.41 1.56 36.74
CA MET A 565 -2.47 1.28 37.71
C MET A 565 -2.00 1.13 39.15
N ALA A 566 -0.71 1.35 39.45
CA ALA A 566 -0.17 1.26 40.80
C ALA A 566 -0.97 2.13 41.81
N GLY A 567 -1.88 1.50 42.56
CA GLY A 567 -2.74 2.14 43.55
C GLY A 567 -4.12 2.61 43.06
N ARG A 568 -4.56 2.27 41.84
CA ARG A 568 -5.88 2.62 41.29
C ARG A 568 -6.76 1.37 41.08
N GLU A 569 -8.07 1.52 41.19
CA GLU A 569 -9.01 0.46 40.80
C GLU A 569 -9.21 0.42 39.28
N SER A 570 -9.22 -0.79 38.72
CA SER A 570 -9.45 -1.01 37.29
C SER A 570 -10.89 -0.73 36.87
N LYS A 571 -11.06 -0.19 35.67
CA LYS A 571 -12.35 0.00 35.00
C LYS A 571 -12.84 -1.24 34.27
N PHE A 572 -12.14 -2.37 34.40
CA PHE A 572 -12.45 -3.61 33.71
C PHE A 572 -13.91 -4.03 33.96
N LYS A 573 -14.66 -4.27 32.89
CA LYS A 573 -16.07 -4.65 32.99
C LYS A 573 -16.28 -6.11 33.46
N GLY A 574 -15.22 -6.93 33.48
CA GLY A 574 -15.26 -8.35 33.85
C GLY A 574 -15.48 -9.27 32.64
N PHE A 575 -14.86 -10.46 32.66
CA PHE A 575 -14.88 -11.40 31.54
C PHE A 575 -16.31 -11.81 31.13
N GLN A 576 -17.10 -12.33 32.08
CA GLN A 576 -18.45 -12.83 31.80
C GLN A 576 -19.38 -11.73 31.28
N LYS A 577 -19.34 -10.55 31.90
CA LYS A 577 -20.15 -9.40 31.48
C LYS A 577 -19.85 -8.97 30.03
N VAL A 578 -18.58 -8.98 29.64
CA VAL A 578 -18.16 -8.66 28.26
C VAL A 578 -18.65 -9.73 27.27
N VAL A 579 -18.57 -11.01 27.64
CA VAL A 579 -19.06 -12.13 26.83
C VAL A 579 -20.56 -11.99 26.55
N ASP A 580 -21.34 -11.67 27.58
CA ASP A 580 -22.81 -11.59 27.52
C ASP A 580 -23.33 -10.25 26.96
N SER A 581 -22.44 -9.27 26.74
CA SER A 581 -22.83 -7.94 26.28
C SER A 581 -23.36 -7.95 24.85
N GLU A 582 -24.57 -7.43 24.62
CA GLU A 582 -25.05 -7.14 23.27
C GLU A 582 -24.43 -5.85 22.73
N VAL A 583 -24.01 -5.85 21.47
CA VAL A 583 -23.49 -4.65 20.81
C VAL A 583 -24.04 -4.53 19.40
N THR A 584 -24.39 -3.32 19.00
CA THR A 584 -24.74 -3.00 17.63
C THR A 584 -23.65 -2.12 17.03
N LEU A 585 -23.06 -2.56 15.92
CA LEU A 585 -22.11 -1.77 15.14
C LEU A 585 -22.83 -1.21 13.90
N SER A 586 -22.64 0.08 13.64
CA SER A 586 -23.07 0.72 12.40
C SER A 586 -21.92 1.57 11.86
N THR A 587 -21.89 1.82 10.56
CA THR A 587 -20.83 2.64 9.95
C THR A 587 -21.42 3.83 9.19
N PHE A 588 -20.68 4.93 9.15
CA PHE A 588 -21.00 6.06 8.28
C PHE A 588 -19.70 6.72 7.79
N THR A 589 -19.77 7.39 6.65
CA THR A 589 -18.64 8.16 6.13
C THR A 589 -18.62 9.54 6.76
N CYS A 590 -17.56 9.86 7.51
CA CYS A 590 -17.30 11.21 8.02
C CYS A 590 -17.08 12.18 6.84
N LYS A 591 -17.98 13.14 6.65
CA LYS A 591 -17.84 14.23 5.68
C LYS A 591 -17.15 15.47 6.24
N GLY A 592 -16.52 15.33 7.42
CA GLY A 592 -15.91 16.44 8.15
C GLY A 592 -14.61 16.96 7.54
N CYS A 593 -13.94 16.13 6.77
CA CYS A 593 -12.83 16.46 5.88
C CYS A 593 -12.75 15.37 4.82
N ASP A 594 -11.97 15.57 3.78
CA ASP A 594 -11.98 14.66 2.65
C ASP A 594 -11.19 13.36 2.84
N ASN A 595 -10.66 13.14 4.05
CA ASN A 595 -10.25 11.79 4.44
C ASN A 595 -11.43 10.81 4.36
N ASN A 596 -12.68 11.31 4.34
CA ASN A 596 -13.92 10.53 4.20
C ASN A 596 -13.85 9.26 5.05
N CYS A 597 -13.42 9.44 6.30
CA CYS A 597 -13.12 8.31 7.17
C CYS A 597 -14.41 7.53 7.37
N THR A 598 -14.43 6.23 7.06
CA THR A 598 -15.47 5.36 7.58
C THR A 598 -15.35 5.33 9.10
N ILE A 599 -16.38 5.82 9.78
CA ILE A 599 -16.49 5.88 11.24
C ILE A 599 -17.41 4.75 11.68
N THR A 600 -16.94 3.96 12.62
CA THR A 600 -17.72 2.92 13.30
C THR A 600 -18.40 3.53 14.50
N ARG A 601 -19.73 3.44 14.57
CA ARG A 601 -20.51 3.74 15.76
C ARG A 601 -20.81 2.42 16.48
N MET A 602 -20.37 2.33 17.74
CA MET A 602 -20.66 1.25 18.65
C MET A 602 -21.76 1.68 19.64
N GLN A 603 -22.85 0.93 19.69
CA GLN A 603 -23.97 1.15 20.59
C GLN A 603 -24.15 -0.07 21.49
N MET A 604 -24.04 0.11 22.80
CA MET A 604 -24.42 -0.88 23.81
C MET A 604 -25.74 -0.45 24.46
N PRO A 605 -26.60 -1.39 24.89
CA PRO A 605 -27.82 -1.08 25.64
C PRO A 605 -27.50 -0.27 26.91
N GLY A 606 -28.14 0.89 27.08
CA GLY A 606 -27.98 1.75 28.27
C GLY A 606 -26.69 2.59 28.33
N GLU A 607 -25.77 2.48 27.37
CA GLU A 607 -24.55 3.32 27.29
C GLU A 607 -24.64 4.36 26.17
N LYS A 608 -23.86 5.45 26.27
CA LYS A 608 -23.72 6.42 25.18
C LYS A 608 -23.01 5.78 23.99
N ALA A 609 -23.44 6.12 22.78
CA ALA A 609 -22.75 5.69 21.57
C ALA A 609 -21.29 6.15 21.58
N THR A 610 -20.38 5.23 21.28
CA THR A 610 -18.96 5.51 21.07
C THR A 610 -18.63 5.41 19.59
N TYR A 611 -17.62 6.13 19.16
CA TYR A 611 -17.25 6.22 17.75
C TYR A 611 -15.76 5.94 17.59
N TYR A 612 -15.41 5.31 16.46
CA TYR A 612 -14.04 4.88 16.17
C TYR A 612 -13.71 5.01 14.68
N GLY A 613 -12.42 5.14 14.36
CA GLY A 613 -11.92 5.03 12.98
C GLY A 613 -11.67 6.37 12.27
N SER A 614 -11.66 7.48 13.03
CA SER A 614 -11.26 8.78 12.48
C SER A 614 -9.75 8.88 12.37
N ARG A 615 -9.25 9.39 11.23
CA ARG A 615 -7.79 9.66 11.08
C ARG A 615 -7.34 10.90 11.84
N CYS A 616 -8.25 11.83 12.05
CA CYS A 616 -8.02 13.08 12.76
C CYS A 616 -8.49 13.01 14.22
N ASP A 617 -8.76 11.81 14.73
CA ASP A 617 -9.19 11.57 16.12
C ASP A 617 -10.52 12.25 16.52
N ARG A 618 -11.22 12.92 15.58
CA ARG A 618 -12.50 13.64 15.78
C ARG A 618 -13.60 12.79 16.42
N TYR A 619 -13.62 11.49 16.11
CA TYR A 619 -14.65 10.56 16.57
C TYR A 619 -14.11 9.56 17.59
N ASP A 620 -12.81 9.26 17.58
CA ASP A 620 -12.22 8.33 18.53
C ASP A 620 -12.37 8.90 19.95
N ALA A 621 -13.19 8.22 20.76
CA ALA A 621 -13.71 8.66 22.06
C ALA A 621 -12.64 8.96 23.15
N ALA A 622 -11.35 9.01 22.79
CA ALA A 622 -10.23 9.31 23.67
C ALA A 622 -9.53 10.66 23.40
N ALA A 623 -9.85 11.40 22.33
CA ALA A 623 -9.17 12.66 22.01
C ALA A 623 -10.08 13.88 22.16
N GLY A 624 -10.34 14.26 23.41
CA GLY A 624 -10.91 15.57 23.76
C GLY A 624 -9.88 16.70 23.74
N GLN A 625 -8.88 16.68 22.85
CA GLN A 625 -7.89 17.75 22.78
C GLN A 625 -8.38 18.86 21.85
N ALA A 626 -8.51 20.07 22.41
CA ALA A 626 -8.80 21.27 21.63
C ALA A 626 -7.68 21.49 20.60
N LYS A 627 -8.04 22.00 19.41
CA LYS A 627 -7.08 22.37 18.38
C LYS A 627 -6.03 23.33 18.97
N GLN A 628 -4.75 23.01 18.83
CA GLN A 628 -3.66 23.87 19.28
C GLN A 628 -3.10 24.63 18.08
N GLU A 629 -3.11 25.96 18.14
CA GLU A 629 -2.34 26.77 17.16
C GLU A 629 -0.85 26.61 17.42
N THR A 630 -0.07 26.59 16.34
CA THR A 630 1.39 26.45 16.37
C THR A 630 2.06 27.53 15.53
N PHE A 631 3.38 27.64 15.64
CA PHE A 631 4.16 28.56 14.79
C PHE A 631 4.12 28.20 13.29
N PHE A 632 3.67 27.00 12.92
CA PHE A 632 3.38 26.67 11.52
C PHE A 632 2.17 27.44 11.00
N ASP A 633 1.11 27.58 11.82
CA ASP A 633 -0.07 28.39 11.51
C ASP A 633 0.28 29.87 11.39
N GLU A 634 1.13 30.38 12.29
CA GLU A 634 1.61 31.78 12.22
C GLU A 634 2.46 32.06 10.97
N ARG A 635 3.39 31.14 10.64
CA ARG A 635 4.17 31.22 9.40
C ARG A 635 3.26 31.20 8.17
N GLU A 636 2.20 30.40 8.16
CA GLU A 636 1.25 30.33 7.05
C GLU A 636 0.41 31.61 6.92
N LYS A 637 -0.05 32.18 8.04
CA LYS A 637 -0.71 33.50 8.08
C LYS A 637 0.20 34.58 7.47
N LEU A 638 1.49 34.55 7.80
CA LEU A 638 2.49 35.48 7.25
C LEU A 638 2.71 35.27 5.74
N LEU A 639 2.88 34.01 5.30
CA LEU A 639 3.13 33.64 3.90
C LEU A 639 2.04 34.12 2.94
N PHE A 640 0.78 34.07 3.37
CA PHE A 640 -0.38 34.47 2.56
C PHE A 640 -0.98 35.81 3.00
N GLY A 641 -0.29 36.60 3.83
CA GLY A 641 -0.83 37.85 4.40
C GLY A 641 -1.20 38.91 3.35
N GLU A 642 -0.53 38.90 2.20
CA GLU A 642 -0.84 39.81 1.07
C GLU A 642 -1.97 39.29 0.15
N TYR A 643 -2.45 38.06 0.35
CA TYR A 643 -3.52 37.50 -0.47
C TYR A 643 -4.86 38.18 -0.16
N LYS A 644 -5.46 38.78 -1.19
CA LYS A 644 -6.74 39.48 -1.09
C LYS A 644 -7.73 38.88 -2.09
N PRO A 645 -8.61 37.96 -1.66
CA PRO A 645 -9.60 37.37 -2.56
C PRO A 645 -10.49 38.47 -3.16
N ASP A 646 -10.87 38.29 -4.43
CA ASP A 646 -11.74 39.18 -5.19
C ASP A 646 -11.25 40.64 -5.36
N SER A 647 -9.99 40.91 -5.03
CA SER A 647 -9.36 42.20 -5.28
C SER A 647 -8.75 42.29 -6.69
N GLY A 648 -8.70 43.49 -7.26
CA GLY A 648 -8.17 43.74 -8.59
C GLY A 648 -9.24 44.00 -9.66
N ARG A 649 -8.81 44.48 -10.83
CA ARG A 649 -9.70 44.73 -12.00
C ARG A 649 -9.16 44.15 -13.31
N GLY A 650 -7.96 43.56 -13.28
CA GLY A 650 -7.30 42.95 -14.43
C GLY A 650 -7.73 41.50 -14.69
N PRO A 651 -6.94 40.75 -15.49
CA PRO A 651 -7.21 39.35 -15.78
C PRO A 651 -7.26 38.50 -14.49
N LEU A 652 -8.02 37.43 -14.55
CA LEU A 652 -8.14 36.42 -13.50
C LEU A 652 -6.95 35.46 -13.60
N VAL A 653 -6.07 35.46 -12.61
CA VAL A 653 -4.82 34.70 -12.62
C VAL A 653 -4.80 33.70 -11.46
N GLY A 654 -4.75 32.42 -11.81
CA GLY A 654 -4.68 31.31 -10.86
C GLY A 654 -3.25 31.03 -10.38
N ILE A 655 -3.09 30.75 -9.08
CA ILE A 655 -1.86 30.24 -8.46
C ILE A 655 -2.20 28.91 -7.76
N PRO A 656 -1.65 27.77 -8.24
CA PRO A 656 -1.73 26.50 -7.53
C PRO A 656 -0.95 26.55 -6.20
N ARG A 657 -1.62 26.34 -5.06
CA ARG A 657 -1.02 26.27 -3.71
C ARG A 657 -0.26 24.96 -3.49
N ALA A 658 0.85 24.77 -4.19
CA ALA A 658 1.68 23.58 -4.10
C ALA A 658 3.17 23.88 -4.23
N LEU A 659 4.01 22.95 -3.75
CA LEU A 659 5.48 23.03 -3.78
C LEU A 659 5.99 24.41 -3.34
N LEU A 660 6.81 25.07 -4.16
CA LEU A 660 7.51 26.31 -3.81
C LEU A 660 6.59 27.50 -3.54
N MET A 661 5.26 27.39 -3.74
CA MET A 661 4.35 28.42 -3.23
C MET A 661 4.35 28.49 -1.71
N TYR A 662 4.80 27.45 -1.01
CA TYR A 662 5.02 27.49 0.45
C TYR A 662 6.28 28.29 0.87
N ASP A 663 7.03 28.81 -0.10
CA ASP A 663 8.24 29.62 0.09
C ASP A 663 8.17 30.97 -0.65
N PHE A 664 7.56 31.00 -1.85
CA PHE A 664 7.57 32.15 -2.77
C PHE A 664 6.17 32.69 -3.13
N ALA A 665 5.12 32.33 -2.39
CA ALA A 665 3.80 32.95 -2.59
C ALA A 665 3.83 34.50 -2.47
N PRO A 666 4.53 35.12 -1.51
CA PRO A 666 4.63 36.58 -1.41
C PRO A 666 5.15 37.23 -2.68
N LEU A 667 6.17 36.63 -3.33
CA LEU A 667 6.71 37.10 -4.60
C LEU A 667 5.63 37.23 -5.69
N LEU A 668 4.86 36.16 -5.91
CA LEU A 668 3.90 36.10 -7.02
C LEU A 668 2.62 36.88 -6.69
N ILE A 669 2.15 36.81 -5.44
CA ILE A 669 0.95 37.54 -4.99
C ILE A 669 1.24 39.05 -5.02
N GLY A 670 2.38 39.50 -4.49
CA GLY A 670 2.81 40.90 -4.55
C GLY A 670 2.94 41.40 -6.00
N PHE A 671 3.49 40.57 -6.89
CA PHE A 671 3.56 40.85 -8.32
C PHE A 671 2.17 41.04 -8.96
N LEU A 672 1.23 40.12 -8.73
CA LEU A 672 -0.13 40.21 -9.28
C LEU A 672 -0.94 41.37 -8.69
N ASN A 673 -0.80 41.60 -7.39
CA ASN A 673 -1.39 42.73 -6.69
C ASN A 673 -0.94 44.07 -7.30
N ALA A 674 0.37 44.20 -7.59
CA ALA A 674 0.92 45.40 -8.21
C ALA A 674 0.50 45.61 -9.67
N LEU A 675 0.15 44.53 -10.38
CA LEU A 675 -0.50 44.59 -11.71
C LEU A 675 -2.00 44.90 -11.63
N ASN A 676 -2.59 44.91 -10.43
CA ASN A 676 -4.04 45.00 -10.23
C ASN A 676 -4.80 43.84 -10.91
N ALA A 677 -4.16 42.67 -11.04
CA ALA A 677 -4.75 41.43 -11.53
C ALA A 677 -5.60 40.76 -10.43
N ARG A 678 -6.61 39.98 -10.82
CA ARG A 678 -7.46 39.25 -9.88
C ARG A 678 -6.81 37.90 -9.54
N CYS A 679 -6.24 37.78 -8.33
CA CYS A 679 -5.52 36.58 -7.92
C CYS A 679 -6.46 35.51 -7.35
N VAL A 680 -6.41 34.30 -7.90
CA VAL A 680 -7.11 33.11 -7.37
C VAL A 680 -6.07 32.14 -6.84
N LEU A 681 -5.97 32.00 -5.53
CA LEU A 681 -5.14 30.97 -4.89
C LEU A 681 -6.00 29.74 -4.63
N THR A 682 -5.53 28.55 -4.99
CA THR A 682 -6.27 27.32 -4.66
C THR A 682 -6.38 27.13 -3.14
N SER A 683 -7.42 26.43 -2.69
CA SER A 683 -7.65 26.18 -1.26
C SER A 683 -6.50 25.36 -0.63
N LYS A 684 -6.54 25.16 0.68
CA LYS A 684 -5.72 24.09 1.30
C LYS A 684 -6.05 22.75 0.61
N SER A 685 -5.08 21.84 0.59
CA SER A 685 -5.26 20.52 -0.01
C SER A 685 -6.47 19.81 0.59
N THR A 686 -7.50 19.64 -0.24
CA THR A 686 -8.69 18.82 0.02
C THR A 686 -8.47 17.43 -0.56
N GLY A 687 -9.32 16.48 -0.23
CA GLY A 687 -9.30 15.14 -0.80
C GLY A 687 -9.92 15.07 -2.20
N GLU A 688 -10.72 16.06 -2.60
CA GLU A 688 -10.97 16.29 -4.02
C GLU A 688 -9.65 16.59 -4.75
N ILE A 689 -8.87 17.54 -4.23
CA ILE A 689 -7.54 17.89 -4.77
C ILE A 689 -6.60 16.68 -4.73
N ILE A 690 -6.53 15.93 -3.62
CA ILE A 690 -5.70 14.72 -3.52
C ILE A 690 -6.19 13.63 -4.47
N GLY A 691 -7.50 13.46 -4.64
CA GLY A 691 -8.11 12.52 -5.58
C GLY A 691 -7.69 12.81 -7.01
N LYS A 692 -7.89 14.06 -7.45
CA LYS A 692 -7.42 14.56 -8.75
C LYS A 692 -5.90 14.45 -8.89
N ALA A 693 -5.14 14.78 -7.85
CA ALA A 693 -3.68 14.64 -7.83
C ALA A 693 -3.23 13.20 -8.13
N VAL A 694 -3.82 12.21 -7.47
CA VAL A 694 -3.47 10.79 -7.67
C VAL A 694 -3.90 10.27 -9.04
N GLU A 695 -5.03 10.76 -9.55
CA GLU A 695 -5.57 10.40 -10.86
C GLU A 695 -4.75 11.00 -12.02
N LEU A 696 -4.42 12.28 -11.92
CA LEU A 696 -3.76 13.06 -12.97
C LEU A 696 -2.24 12.94 -12.93
N SER A 697 -1.66 12.58 -11.79
CA SER A 697 -0.20 12.47 -11.68
C SER A 697 0.36 11.43 -12.64
N TYR A 698 1.43 11.82 -13.33
CA TYR A 698 2.34 10.88 -13.98
C TYR A 698 3.03 9.98 -12.93
N THR A 699 3.46 8.77 -13.33
CA THR A 699 4.02 7.67 -12.50
C THR A 699 4.91 8.12 -11.32
N ASP A 700 4.94 7.36 -10.21
CA ASP A 700 5.87 7.39 -9.05
C ASP A 700 6.64 8.69 -8.70
N SER A 701 5.99 9.84 -8.84
CA SER A 701 6.48 11.12 -8.33
C SER A 701 6.26 11.26 -6.82
N CYS A 702 7.04 12.12 -6.16
CA CYS A 702 6.84 12.45 -4.75
C CYS A 702 5.45 13.07 -4.53
N PHE A 703 4.86 12.83 -3.36
CA PHE A 703 3.47 13.23 -3.09
C PHE A 703 3.20 14.74 -3.29
N PRO A 704 4.08 15.68 -2.89
CA PRO A 704 3.89 17.10 -3.19
C PRO A 704 3.80 17.44 -4.68
N LEU A 705 4.54 16.73 -5.55
CA LEU A 705 4.44 16.93 -7.00
C LEU A 705 3.10 16.44 -7.53
N LYS A 706 2.55 15.37 -6.94
CA LYS A 706 1.19 14.91 -7.25
C LYS A 706 0.17 15.96 -6.85
N LEU A 707 0.28 16.53 -5.65
CA LEU A 707 -0.62 17.58 -5.16
C LEU A 707 -0.69 18.77 -6.13
N LEU A 708 0.42 19.16 -6.76
CA LEU A 708 0.41 20.19 -7.79
C LEU A 708 -0.55 19.87 -8.95
N HIS A 709 -0.65 18.62 -9.40
CA HIS A 709 -1.59 18.24 -10.46
C HIS A 709 -3.04 18.46 -10.02
N GLY A 710 -3.35 18.08 -8.78
CA GLY A 710 -4.68 18.28 -8.20
C GLY A 710 -5.03 19.75 -8.05
N HIS A 711 -4.12 20.56 -7.50
CA HIS A 711 -4.31 22.01 -7.36
C HIS A 711 -4.44 22.69 -8.72
N ALA A 712 -3.59 22.36 -9.68
CA ALA A 712 -3.65 22.94 -11.01
C ALA A 712 -4.96 22.60 -11.73
N ALA A 713 -5.47 21.38 -11.58
CA ALA A 713 -6.77 20.95 -12.12
C ALA A 713 -8.00 21.56 -11.41
N MET A 714 -7.80 22.46 -10.45
CA MET A 714 -8.86 23.31 -9.89
C MET A 714 -8.93 24.70 -10.54
N LEU A 715 -8.05 24.98 -11.50
CA LEU A 715 -7.92 26.30 -12.13
C LEU A 715 -8.37 26.29 -13.60
N ASP A 716 -9.42 25.54 -13.93
CA ASP A 716 -9.92 25.47 -15.31
C ASP A 716 -10.62 26.76 -15.77
N ASP A 717 -11.16 27.54 -14.84
CA ASP A 717 -11.98 28.74 -15.09
C ASP A 717 -11.23 30.09 -14.93
N VAL A 718 -9.90 30.11 -15.07
CA VAL A 718 -9.08 31.34 -15.01
C VAL A 718 -8.51 31.76 -16.36
N ASP A 719 -8.25 33.06 -16.55
CA ASP A 719 -7.69 33.59 -17.81
C ASP A 719 -6.25 33.06 -18.01
N TYR A 720 -5.44 33.15 -16.94
CA TYR A 720 -4.05 32.68 -16.92
C TYR A 720 -3.77 31.91 -15.64
N ILE A 721 -2.79 31.01 -15.69
CA ILE A 721 -2.21 30.36 -14.51
C ILE A 721 -0.76 30.82 -14.44
N LEU A 722 -0.32 31.31 -13.28
CA LEU A 722 1.06 31.73 -13.06
C LEU A 722 1.74 30.71 -12.16
N TYR A 723 2.69 29.94 -12.72
CA TYR A 723 3.45 28.97 -11.94
C TYR A 723 4.91 28.87 -12.45
N PRO A 724 5.90 29.27 -11.64
CA PRO A 724 7.27 29.43 -12.10
C PRO A 724 8.02 28.11 -12.31
N SER A 725 9.03 28.16 -13.17
CA SER A 725 10.11 27.17 -13.23
C SER A 725 11.28 27.69 -12.39
N ALA A 726 11.38 27.26 -11.13
CA ALA A 726 12.41 27.75 -10.21
C ALA A 726 13.67 26.89 -10.26
N ILE A 727 14.78 27.43 -10.77
CA ILE A 727 16.02 26.70 -11.03
C ILE A 727 16.97 26.80 -9.84
N ARG A 728 17.39 28.01 -9.46
CA ARG A 728 18.27 28.28 -8.31
C ARG A 728 17.59 29.28 -7.36
N LEU A 729 17.58 28.94 -6.08
CA LEU A 729 16.74 29.59 -5.06
C LEU A 729 17.50 30.59 -4.17
N GLY A 730 18.77 30.84 -4.46
CA GLY A 730 19.60 31.83 -3.79
C GLY A 730 20.84 32.14 -4.60
N GLU A 731 21.67 33.07 -4.12
CA GLU A 731 22.93 33.42 -4.75
C GLU A 731 23.89 32.23 -4.76
N MET A 732 24.60 32.03 -5.87
CA MET A 732 25.59 30.96 -5.98
C MET A 732 26.82 31.29 -5.16
N ASP A 733 27.45 30.25 -4.62
CA ASP A 733 28.66 30.38 -3.81
C ASP A 733 29.68 29.34 -4.28
N GLY A 734 30.46 29.71 -5.30
CA GLY A 734 31.34 28.77 -6.00
C GLY A 734 30.59 27.76 -6.89
N ASP A 735 31.34 26.89 -7.55
CA ASP A 735 30.78 25.86 -8.44
C ASP A 735 30.12 24.71 -7.66
N GLU A 736 30.56 24.52 -6.42
CA GLU A 736 30.14 23.46 -5.52
C GLU A 736 28.78 23.70 -4.84
N ASN A 737 28.34 24.96 -4.72
CA ASN A 737 27.14 25.36 -3.96
C ASN A 737 26.27 26.30 -4.81
N GLN A 738 25.60 25.70 -5.78
CA GLN A 738 24.80 26.40 -6.80
C GLN A 738 23.35 26.69 -6.39
N LYS A 739 22.90 26.20 -5.22
CA LYS A 739 21.54 26.43 -4.68
C LYS A 739 20.41 25.93 -5.59
N TYR A 740 20.60 24.79 -6.25
CA TYR A 740 19.56 24.23 -7.12
C TYR A 740 18.32 23.77 -6.34
N SER A 741 17.16 23.96 -6.96
CA SER A 741 15.92 23.29 -6.58
C SER A 741 15.89 21.85 -7.13
N CYS A 742 14.96 21.02 -6.67
CA CYS A 742 14.83 19.64 -7.17
C CYS A 742 14.48 19.64 -8.68
N PRO A 743 15.10 18.79 -9.52
CA PRO A 743 14.81 18.74 -10.96
C PRO A 743 13.32 18.52 -11.30
N LEU A 744 12.61 17.76 -10.46
CA LEU A 744 11.16 17.57 -10.62
C LEU A 744 10.37 18.87 -10.38
N VAL A 745 10.82 19.72 -9.46
CA VAL A 745 10.22 21.04 -9.21
C VAL A 745 10.51 21.99 -10.37
N GLN A 746 11.72 21.95 -10.93
CA GLN A 746 12.08 22.71 -12.14
C GLN A 746 11.20 22.33 -13.33
N ALA A 747 10.98 21.03 -13.54
CA ALA A 747 10.18 20.52 -14.65
C ALA A 747 8.66 20.60 -14.41
N ALA A 748 8.21 20.74 -13.15
CA ALA A 748 6.82 20.69 -12.73
C ALA A 748 5.84 21.53 -13.60
N PRO A 749 6.08 22.82 -13.88
CA PRO A 749 5.18 23.61 -14.72
C PRO A 749 5.01 23.04 -16.14
N TYR A 750 6.06 22.51 -16.75
CA TYR A 750 6.00 21.92 -18.09
C TYR A 750 5.21 20.61 -18.10
N ILE A 751 5.33 19.83 -17.03
CA ILE A 751 4.59 18.57 -16.85
C ILE A 751 3.09 18.88 -16.76
N ILE A 752 2.68 19.77 -15.85
CA ILE A 752 1.24 20.08 -15.68
C ILE A 752 0.65 20.77 -16.92
N ARG A 753 1.43 21.56 -17.66
CA ARG A 753 0.99 22.16 -18.93
C ARG A 753 0.57 21.08 -19.94
N ASN A 754 1.37 20.02 -20.06
CA ASN A 754 1.11 18.93 -20.99
C ASN A 754 -0.05 18.06 -20.49
N VAL A 755 0.02 17.61 -19.23
CA VAL A 755 -0.98 16.70 -18.64
C VAL A 755 -2.39 17.30 -18.64
N LEU A 756 -2.51 18.60 -18.32
CA LEU A 756 -3.79 19.29 -18.21
C LEU A 756 -4.16 20.10 -19.46
N GLY A 757 -3.31 20.09 -20.49
CA GLY A 757 -3.59 20.78 -21.75
C GLY A 757 -3.69 22.30 -21.64
N PHE A 758 -3.04 22.94 -20.65
CA PHE A 758 -3.16 24.40 -20.45
C PHE A 758 -2.56 25.25 -21.57
N GLY A 759 -1.66 24.69 -22.39
CA GLY A 759 -1.04 25.42 -23.49
C GLY A 759 -0.42 26.75 -23.05
N LYS A 760 -0.79 27.85 -23.74
CA LYS A 760 -0.29 29.21 -23.44
C LYS A 760 -0.96 29.87 -22.22
N ARG A 761 -2.03 29.29 -21.66
CA ARG A 761 -2.68 29.85 -20.45
C ARG A 761 -1.78 29.72 -19.22
N LEU A 762 -0.92 28.70 -19.17
CA LEU A 762 0.07 28.55 -18.11
C LEU A 762 1.34 29.37 -18.42
N LEU A 763 1.55 30.44 -17.67
CA LEU A 763 2.75 31.28 -17.71
C LEU A 763 3.82 30.69 -16.79
N ILE A 764 5.02 30.48 -17.34
CA ILE A 764 6.13 29.81 -16.66
C ILE A 764 7.34 30.75 -16.61
N PRO A 765 7.34 31.80 -15.75
CA PRO A 765 8.53 32.60 -15.56
C PRO A 765 9.64 31.75 -14.93
N THR A 766 10.87 31.90 -15.41
CA THR A 766 12.04 31.27 -14.80
C THR A 766 12.44 32.06 -13.55
N LEU A 767 12.56 31.38 -12.41
CA LEU A 767 13.14 31.95 -11.19
C LEU A 767 14.56 31.43 -11.03
N ASP A 768 15.53 32.33 -11.15
CA ASP A 768 16.94 32.04 -10.96
C ASP A 768 17.59 33.21 -10.21
N PHE A 769 17.93 32.95 -8.94
CA PHE A 769 18.50 33.94 -8.03
C PHE A 769 20.04 33.88 -7.96
N SER A 770 20.70 33.06 -8.79
CA SER A 770 22.14 32.80 -8.65
C SER A 770 23.02 34.04 -8.80
N HIS A 771 22.54 35.03 -9.56
CA HIS A 771 23.21 36.31 -9.82
C HIS A 771 22.37 37.50 -9.34
N GLY A 772 21.60 37.30 -8.26
CA GLY A 772 20.64 38.27 -7.74
C GLY A 772 19.29 38.24 -8.49
N THR A 773 18.57 39.36 -8.53
CA THR A 773 17.15 39.38 -8.92
C THR A 773 16.89 39.83 -10.37
N ALA A 774 17.92 40.21 -11.12
CA ALA A 774 17.77 40.82 -12.44
C ALA A 774 17.05 39.92 -13.46
N ASP A 775 17.43 38.64 -13.52
CA ASP A 775 16.81 37.66 -14.42
C ASP A 775 15.38 37.33 -14.00
N VAL A 776 15.12 37.23 -12.69
CA VAL A 776 13.76 37.05 -12.15
C VAL A 776 12.85 38.21 -12.57
N ILE A 777 13.33 39.45 -12.41
CA ILE A 777 12.58 40.65 -12.78
C ILE A 777 12.26 40.64 -14.28
N LYS A 778 13.23 40.27 -15.13
CA LYS A 778 13.04 40.16 -16.57
C LYS A 778 11.96 39.12 -16.91
N ASN A 779 12.06 37.90 -16.37
CA ASN A 779 11.11 36.82 -16.63
C ASN A 779 9.68 37.14 -16.16
N LEU A 780 9.53 37.75 -14.99
CA LEU A 780 8.22 38.22 -14.51
C LEU A 780 7.66 39.36 -15.37
N THR A 781 8.54 40.26 -15.85
CA THR A 781 8.13 41.33 -16.77
C THR A 781 7.61 40.75 -18.09
N ASP A 782 8.23 39.71 -18.62
CA ASP A 782 7.77 39.05 -19.85
C ASP A 782 6.44 38.31 -19.62
N ALA A 783 6.26 37.64 -18.48
CA ALA A 783 4.96 37.06 -18.10
C ALA A 783 3.85 38.12 -18.00
N ALA A 784 4.15 39.31 -17.47
CA ALA A 784 3.20 40.43 -17.45
C ALA A 784 2.78 40.86 -18.87
N ARG A 785 3.71 40.83 -19.83
CA ARG A 785 3.43 41.19 -21.22
C ARG A 785 2.51 40.17 -21.90
N GLU A 786 2.67 38.89 -21.58
CA GLU A 786 1.77 37.83 -22.06
C GLU A 786 0.34 37.98 -21.51
N MET A 787 0.18 38.59 -20.33
CA MET A 787 -1.12 38.98 -19.76
C MET A 787 -1.66 40.32 -20.29
N GLY A 788 -0.96 40.98 -21.22
CA GLY A 788 -1.40 42.23 -21.84
C GLY A 788 -0.94 43.53 -21.16
N PHE A 789 -0.04 43.45 -20.18
CA PHE A 789 0.51 44.65 -19.50
C PHE A 789 1.72 45.23 -20.24
N SER A 790 1.98 46.53 -20.06
CA SER A 790 3.18 47.18 -20.61
C SER A 790 4.45 46.70 -19.89
N LYS A 791 5.60 46.75 -20.58
CA LYS A 791 6.91 46.42 -20.00
C LYS A 791 7.22 47.23 -18.73
N SER A 792 6.81 48.51 -18.68
CA SER A 792 7.02 49.37 -17.51
C SER A 792 6.18 48.91 -16.31
N GLN A 793 4.90 48.60 -16.54
CA GLN A 793 4.03 48.03 -15.51
C GLN A 793 4.56 46.69 -15.01
N GLY A 794 4.95 45.79 -15.91
CA GLY A 794 5.53 44.48 -15.59
C GLY A 794 6.80 44.60 -14.73
N LYS A 795 7.73 45.49 -15.09
CA LYS A 795 8.96 45.71 -14.32
C LYS A 795 8.67 46.27 -12.93
N LYS A 796 7.76 47.25 -12.83
CA LYS A 796 7.35 47.83 -11.53
C LYS A 796 6.70 46.77 -10.64
N ALA A 797 5.83 45.95 -11.21
CA ALA A 797 5.20 44.86 -10.48
C ALA A 797 6.20 43.78 -10.04
N ALA A 798 7.16 43.43 -10.89
CA ALA A 798 8.18 42.43 -10.53
C ALA A 798 9.03 42.91 -9.35
N LEU A 799 9.41 44.19 -9.33
CA LEU A 799 10.09 44.79 -8.17
C LEU A 799 9.24 44.77 -6.90
N ALA A 800 7.93 45.04 -7.02
CA ALA A 800 7.01 44.96 -5.90
C ALA A 800 6.90 43.54 -5.34
N GLY A 801 6.84 42.52 -6.21
CA GLY A 801 6.89 41.12 -5.80
C GLY A 801 8.19 40.77 -5.07
N ILE A 802 9.35 41.19 -5.59
CA ILE A 802 10.65 40.95 -4.92
C ILE A 802 10.66 41.58 -3.53
N LYS A 803 10.15 42.81 -3.40
CA LYS A 803 10.02 43.47 -2.10
C LYS A 803 9.10 42.69 -1.15
N ALA A 804 7.95 42.21 -1.62
CA ALA A 804 7.02 41.43 -0.81
C ALA A 804 7.68 40.13 -0.29
N GLN A 805 8.51 39.48 -1.11
CA GLN A 805 9.29 38.32 -0.68
C GLN A 805 10.32 38.67 0.41
N GLN A 806 11.04 39.79 0.26
CA GLN A 806 12.01 40.25 1.26
C GLN A 806 11.32 40.63 2.59
N ASP A 807 10.19 41.33 2.52
CA ASP A 807 9.41 41.69 3.70
C ASP A 807 8.92 40.44 4.45
N PHE A 808 8.50 39.39 3.72
CA PHE A 808 8.16 38.09 4.29
C PHE A 808 9.35 37.43 4.99
N GLU A 809 10.53 37.38 4.37
CA GLU A 809 11.74 36.77 4.93
C GLU A 809 12.19 37.48 6.22
N VAL A 810 12.12 38.80 6.27
CA VAL A 810 12.42 39.59 7.47
C VAL A 810 11.43 39.29 8.60
N ALA A 811 10.13 39.28 8.30
CA ALA A 811 9.10 39.00 9.29
C ALA A 811 9.17 37.54 9.79
N GLN A 812 9.52 36.59 8.91
CA GLN A 812 9.75 35.19 9.26
C GLN A 812 10.92 35.05 10.23
N ALA A 813 12.06 35.68 9.95
CA ALA A 813 13.22 35.64 10.83
C ALA A 813 12.93 36.26 12.21
N ALA A 814 12.18 37.37 12.25
CA ALA A 814 11.76 38.00 13.50
C ALA A 814 10.85 37.07 14.33
N LEU A 815 9.93 36.36 13.68
CA LEU A 815 9.05 35.40 14.35
C LEU A 815 9.81 34.16 14.86
N GLY A 816 10.78 33.67 14.08
CA GLY A 816 11.66 32.59 14.49
C GLY A 816 12.51 32.94 15.71
N LYS A 817 13.09 34.14 15.72
CA LYS A 817 13.82 34.66 16.88
C LYS A 817 12.94 34.73 18.13
N LYS A 818 11.72 35.27 18.00
CA LYS A 818 10.75 35.33 19.10
C LYS A 818 10.44 33.93 19.66
N LEU A 819 10.17 32.96 18.79
CA LEU A 819 9.91 31.57 19.21
C LEU A 819 11.08 30.96 19.99
N LEU A 820 12.31 31.14 19.52
CA LEU A 820 13.49 30.60 20.20
C LEU A 820 13.73 31.27 21.55
N GLU A 821 13.48 32.59 21.67
CA GLU A 821 13.53 33.31 22.94
C GLU A 821 12.46 32.81 23.93
N GLU A 822 11.22 32.60 23.47
CA GLU A 822 10.13 32.03 24.28
C GLU A 822 10.45 30.60 24.72
N LEU A 823 11.05 29.79 23.84
CA LEU A 823 11.44 28.42 24.15
C LEU A 823 12.54 28.38 25.22
N HIS A 824 13.58 29.21 25.10
CA HIS A 824 14.66 29.30 26.09
C HIS A 824 14.16 29.73 27.48
N GLN A 825 13.08 30.53 27.54
CA GLN A 825 12.44 30.95 28.79
C GLN A 825 11.48 29.89 29.37
N SER A 826 11.28 28.77 28.66
CA SER A 826 10.37 27.70 29.05
C SER A 826 11.13 26.41 29.40
N ASP A 827 10.49 25.53 30.19
CA ASP A 827 10.99 24.18 30.45
C ASP A 827 10.59 23.18 29.34
N LYS A 828 10.11 23.66 28.20
CA LYS A 828 9.65 22.81 27.09
C LYS A 828 10.80 22.46 26.15
N LEU A 829 10.68 21.28 25.55
CA LEU A 829 11.57 20.88 24.45
C LEU A 829 11.07 21.43 23.12
N GLY A 830 12.00 21.92 22.31
CA GLY A 830 11.75 22.30 20.92
C GLY A 830 12.00 21.12 19.98
N VAL A 831 11.10 20.89 19.02
CA VAL A 831 11.26 19.86 17.99
C VAL A 831 11.26 20.52 16.61
N VAL A 832 12.43 20.58 15.99
CA VAL A 832 12.65 21.14 14.65
C VAL A 832 12.18 20.13 13.61
N LEU A 833 11.31 20.56 12.69
CA LEU A 833 10.88 19.69 11.59
C LEU A 833 11.82 19.82 10.39
N PHE A 834 12.71 18.83 10.20
CA PHE A 834 13.60 18.70 9.06
C PHE A 834 12.85 18.30 7.78
N ALA A 835 12.11 19.25 7.22
CA ALA A 835 11.30 19.06 6.03
C ALA A 835 11.33 20.30 5.13
N ARG A 836 11.02 20.10 3.85
CA ARG A 836 10.78 21.23 2.94
C ARG A 836 9.46 21.89 3.35
N SER A 837 9.33 23.20 3.15
CA SER A 837 8.16 23.96 3.57
C SER A 837 6.85 23.36 3.04
N TYR A 838 6.83 22.91 1.78
CA TYR A 838 5.65 22.26 1.19
C TYR A 838 5.34 20.85 1.71
N MET A 839 6.24 20.23 2.46
CA MET A 839 5.97 18.98 3.17
C MET A 839 5.46 19.25 4.58
N SER A 840 5.98 20.29 5.26
CA SER A 840 5.62 20.61 6.64
C SER A 840 4.42 21.54 6.77
N GLN A 841 4.09 22.35 5.75
CA GLN A 841 2.99 23.31 5.77
C GLN A 841 1.74 22.85 5.02
N ASP A 842 1.88 22.02 3.98
CA ASP A 842 0.71 21.51 3.27
C ASP A 842 -0.03 20.50 4.14
N SER A 843 -1.25 20.85 4.56
CA SER A 843 -2.10 19.99 5.40
C SER A 843 -2.43 18.64 4.75
N GLY A 844 -2.38 18.56 3.42
CA GLY A 844 -2.52 17.30 2.69
C GLY A 844 -1.29 16.41 2.80
N ALA A 845 -0.09 16.98 2.98
CA ALA A 845 1.18 16.26 3.06
C ALA A 845 1.63 15.98 4.50
N ASN A 846 1.40 16.90 5.45
CA ASN A 846 1.96 16.85 6.80
C ASN A 846 1.11 16.07 7.82
N LEU A 847 -0.17 15.81 7.50
CA LEU A 847 -1.14 15.12 8.36
C LEU A 847 -1.24 15.67 9.80
N GLY A 848 -1.00 16.96 10.00
CA GLY A 848 -1.11 17.64 11.30
C GLY A 848 0.02 17.34 12.28
N ILE A 849 1.22 16.96 11.81
CA ILE A 849 2.35 16.59 12.67
C ILE A 849 2.72 17.66 13.71
N ALA A 850 2.70 18.94 13.34
CA ALA A 850 3.01 20.04 14.26
C ALA A 850 2.01 20.10 15.42
N GLU A 851 0.71 20.06 15.14
CA GLU A 851 -0.33 20.03 16.16
C GLU A 851 -0.20 18.81 17.08
N LYS A 852 0.09 17.63 16.52
CA LYS A 852 0.29 16.40 17.30
C LYS A 852 1.50 16.49 18.23
N LEU A 853 2.59 17.15 17.81
CA LEU A 853 3.75 17.43 18.67
C LEU A 853 3.38 18.40 19.81
N ALA A 854 2.65 19.47 19.50
CA ALA A 854 2.17 20.42 20.49
C ALA A 854 1.29 19.74 21.57
N GLN A 855 0.41 18.83 21.14
CA GLN A 855 -0.42 18.00 22.01
C GLN A 855 0.37 17.06 22.94
N LEU A 856 1.61 16.71 22.57
CA LEU A 856 2.54 15.93 23.40
C LEU A 856 3.35 16.81 24.37
N GLY A 857 3.13 18.12 24.40
CA GLY A 857 3.77 19.06 25.31
C GLY A 857 5.12 19.62 24.82
N VAL A 858 5.51 19.34 23.57
CA VAL A 858 6.74 19.90 22.95
C VAL A 858 6.38 21.03 21.99
N VAL A 859 7.36 21.88 21.65
CA VAL A 859 7.17 23.03 20.76
C VAL A 859 7.66 22.69 19.35
N PRO A 860 6.79 22.48 18.36
CA PRO A 860 7.21 22.22 16.99
C PRO A 860 7.76 23.49 16.32
N ILE A 861 8.91 23.39 15.66
CA ILE A 861 9.65 24.52 15.09
C ILE A 861 9.80 24.37 13.57
N PRO A 862 9.36 25.34 12.75
CA PRO A 862 9.67 25.39 11.33
C PRO A 862 11.17 25.49 11.06
N LEU A 863 11.68 24.75 10.07
CA LEU A 863 13.11 24.75 9.73
C LEU A 863 13.68 26.18 9.50
N ASP A 864 12.90 27.03 8.84
CA ASP A 864 13.28 28.39 8.47
C ASP A 864 13.03 29.43 9.57
N PHE A 865 12.70 28.99 10.78
CA PHE A 865 12.72 29.83 11.98
C PHE A 865 14.07 29.77 12.71
N LEU A 866 14.93 28.82 12.33
CA LEU A 866 16.30 28.77 12.81
C LEU A 866 17.17 29.81 12.09
N PRO A 867 18.22 30.35 12.74
CA PRO A 867 19.17 31.28 12.12
C PRO A 867 20.18 30.53 11.22
N LEU A 868 19.69 29.93 10.13
CA LEU A 868 20.44 29.00 9.28
C LEU A 868 21.69 29.63 8.65
N GLU A 869 21.68 30.94 8.42
CA GLU A 869 22.78 31.73 7.88
C GLU A 869 24.01 31.80 8.82
N THR A 870 23.84 31.44 10.09
CA THR A 870 24.95 31.41 11.06
C THR A 870 25.89 30.21 10.88
N VAL A 871 25.47 29.21 10.10
CA VAL A 871 26.26 28.00 9.83
C VAL A 871 26.60 27.91 8.35
N ASN A 872 27.90 27.76 8.06
CA ASN A 872 28.37 27.48 6.72
C ASN A 872 28.31 25.97 6.43
N ALA A 873 27.43 25.56 5.50
CA ALA A 873 27.29 24.15 5.15
C ALA A 873 28.57 23.51 4.55
N LYS A 874 29.47 24.32 3.98
CA LYS A 874 30.74 23.84 3.43
C LYS A 874 31.69 23.26 4.49
N ASP A 875 31.50 23.64 5.75
CA ASP A 875 32.31 23.12 6.85
C ASP A 875 32.00 21.63 7.16
N TYR A 876 30.90 21.11 6.63
CA TYR A 876 30.40 19.75 6.90
C TYR A 876 30.27 18.88 5.64
N GLN A 877 30.29 19.48 4.44
CA GLN A 877 30.15 18.77 3.19
C GLN A 877 30.84 19.50 2.04
N ASP A 878 31.62 18.76 1.24
CA ASP A 878 32.45 19.33 0.16
C ASP A 878 31.64 19.99 -0.97
N ARG A 879 30.39 19.56 -1.17
CA ARG A 879 29.51 20.03 -2.27
C ARG A 879 28.05 20.11 -1.84
N PRO A 880 27.65 21.14 -1.07
CA PRO A 880 26.25 21.35 -0.69
C PRO A 880 25.48 21.94 -1.87
N TYR A 881 25.34 21.15 -2.94
CA TYR A 881 24.87 21.59 -4.26
C TYR A 881 23.39 22.02 -4.23
N TRP A 882 22.57 21.40 -3.39
CA TRP A 882 21.13 21.64 -3.31
C TRP A 882 20.79 22.71 -2.26
N TYR A 883 19.84 23.60 -2.57
CA TYR A 883 19.44 24.68 -1.66
C TYR A 883 18.96 24.17 -0.28
N TYR A 884 18.08 23.15 -0.27
CA TYR A 884 17.54 22.59 0.98
C TYR A 884 18.55 21.70 1.72
N GLU A 885 19.52 21.11 1.03
CA GLU A 885 20.59 20.34 1.67
C GLU A 885 21.43 21.25 2.57
N SER A 886 21.84 22.43 2.07
CA SER A 886 22.55 23.41 2.91
C SER A 886 21.74 23.80 4.14
N LYS A 887 20.42 24.00 3.99
CA LYS A 887 19.52 24.34 5.11
C LYS A 887 19.44 23.22 6.14
N TYR A 888 19.36 21.95 5.71
CA TYR A 888 19.34 20.82 6.64
C TYR A 888 20.66 20.65 7.39
N ILE A 889 21.80 20.83 6.72
CA ILE A 889 23.11 20.80 7.38
C ILE A 889 23.18 21.89 8.45
N ALA A 890 22.87 23.14 8.10
CA ALA A 890 22.86 24.25 9.04
C ALA A 890 21.93 24.00 10.23
N ALA A 891 20.70 23.56 9.96
CA ALA A 891 19.74 23.23 11.01
C ALA A 891 20.21 22.11 11.94
N ALA A 892 20.85 21.07 11.39
CA ALA A 892 21.35 19.94 12.16
C ALA A 892 22.44 20.38 13.14
N VAL A 893 23.34 21.26 12.69
CA VAL A 893 24.39 21.84 13.52
C VAL A 893 23.81 22.69 14.65
N ILE A 894 22.86 23.59 14.34
CA ILE A 894 22.19 24.43 15.33
C ILE A 894 21.45 23.57 16.36
N THR A 895 20.71 22.56 15.89
CA THR A 895 19.93 21.66 16.74
C THR A 895 20.85 20.84 17.65
N ALA A 896 21.92 20.26 17.11
CA ALA A 896 22.87 19.46 17.89
C ALA A 896 23.63 20.28 18.94
N ALA A 897 23.84 21.58 18.70
CA ALA A 897 24.50 22.48 19.65
C ALA A 897 23.59 22.96 20.79
N ALA A 898 22.27 22.84 20.64
CA ALA A 898 21.29 23.37 21.59
C ALA A 898 20.61 22.22 22.38
N PRO A 899 20.87 22.07 23.71
CA PRO A 899 20.34 20.95 24.50
C PRO A 899 18.80 20.88 24.59
N GLN A 900 18.11 22.00 24.38
CA GLN A 900 16.65 22.07 24.39
C GLN A 900 16.01 21.75 23.02
N LEU A 901 16.82 21.61 21.95
CA LEU A 901 16.33 21.33 20.61
C LEU A 901 16.54 19.86 20.23
N TYR A 902 15.52 19.29 19.60
CA TYR A 902 15.51 17.97 18.99
C TYR A 902 15.10 18.10 17.52
N GLY A 903 15.58 17.21 16.67
CA GLY A 903 15.39 17.27 15.21
C GLY A 903 14.90 15.98 14.59
#